data_AF-A0A7V4GC54-F1
#
_entry.id   AF-A0A7V4GC54-F1
#
_cell.length_a   1.000
_cell.length_b   1.000
_cell.length_c   1.000
_cell.angle_alpha   90.00
_cell.angle_beta   90.00
_cell.angle_gamma   90.00
#
_symmetry.space_group_name_H-M   'P 1'
#
loop_
_entity.id
_entity.type
_entity.pdbx_description
1 polymer ?
#
loop_
_entity_poly.entity_id
_entity_poly.type
_entity_poly.pdbx_seq_one_letter_code
_entity_poly.pdbx_strand_id
1 'polypeptide(L)'
;MKDGSGRADGGGELDLVLVERRAAASWARGRTRRVRVSYGCHCGTLAGAEAVAVLNVQEHPEQAEELLSGALNRSTCPACGADHLLRMPVTVHDPVKHRVVLCAGEGDRHRALDLLIQYLEGLRDQPGDSVPAYALQPEIAFGRTAWREHLEAPPRAALHAEQAAMQVRSRELDERSRALEQRQAALAASQRDIETARAAIESQRRIVGDRSAGLDARETELARREVVLAEQRHHLEEAERRLRQEQQKLQADREEIEVLRSAIEDREAVLRRREEDLAEAEERLDRRETSVPGAPLKASAAGAAPAPAPGAAAARDSAPAAGGRPMPAVSSLEDLLPALLESQDEAGASGEGAGAVVERGIEPDTEVSRRSAREVAEARAVSEAAVPSRGGAPAPPPAPPAAGVVPPAGAGPVPPPAVPVAPAPSPPAEEPVLEVRDSDLLPEAGVVEVDASELGEVEEESEPGVGPDTSPRIAAAATPRVPEHLREWLSGELPTHALRMDDGVRLYRRRGVGRPLVGRTGLGLACRLFVHEEVPWFEVAAVAGAERAVEWIESWLVHFELVEDAAVVRALGERFEARLIEVDGSGRVVWDALVEAPLAPNAVRIRQAGGRRDARRKGDRGAALAAARAEAGAWLEREGLPAFDAPAPATAGETQRALVELTPWTTPEAEERLLVERSVPAEAVDGYRRRTLAAAVEVGLWLPADLVERAVRDGLAPDAARLTARLVEGFYRLCGKRHDLSREAVARNWLYLARDAERHGLLLEPPRRAWVHALLRSAGLGEGIATATGGPETAQGDMDLLLRWLAVPEGRAAALRELQRGRLAERVPDLAVALDALDALDLLDVLLELRGSEDLLADLLMAGLEARGRPLRLASAVGLGRLGLRRAIVPLVHLLLRADSADWRFVGAAIASYGAPGVRALEPMLADPRGKEDRLAWTLAGFQGAAARRHVQGLTESGEILTAAIARRAGELRGDVEAFRASLETDDGVRDARAFVRLVPRVLAEEEPGEVRRVLVAIRSQGGMDI
;
A
#
# COMPACT_ATOMS: atom_id res chain seq x y z
N MET A 1 -102.72 58.35 -1.28
CA MET A 1 -102.88 56.90 -1.54
C MET A 1 -101.74 56.49 -2.45
N LYS A 2 -100.71 55.85 -1.89
CA LYS A 2 -100.51 54.39 -1.83
C LYS A 2 -99.93 53.83 -3.13
N ASP A 3 -98.61 53.65 -3.08
CA ASP A 3 -97.87 52.39 -3.24
C ASP A 3 -98.30 51.39 -4.30
N GLY A 4 -97.33 51.04 -5.14
CA GLY A 4 -97.39 49.90 -6.05
C GLY A 4 -96.11 49.74 -6.89
N SER A 5 -94.92 49.91 -6.29
CA SER A 5 -93.63 49.68 -6.95
C SER A 5 -93.25 48.20 -6.90
N GLY A 6 -93.72 47.43 -7.88
CA GLY A 6 -93.18 46.11 -8.23
C GLY A 6 -92.40 46.21 -9.53
N ARG A 7 -91.10 46.55 -9.47
CA ARG A 7 -90.20 46.46 -10.63
C ARG A 7 -89.64 45.04 -10.63
N ALA A 8 -90.21 44.20 -11.48
CA ALA A 8 -89.67 42.87 -11.74
C ALA A 8 -88.37 43.03 -12.53
N ASP A 9 -87.22 42.80 -11.87
CA ASP A 9 -85.92 42.58 -12.52
C ASP A 9 -85.91 41.20 -13.19
N GLY A 10 -86.80 41.01 -14.17
CA GLY A 10 -86.75 39.92 -15.12
C GLY A 10 -85.82 40.31 -16.25
N GLY A 11 -84.51 40.27 -16.02
CA GLY A 11 -83.50 40.47 -17.07
C GLY A 11 -83.63 39.37 -18.11
N GLY A 12 -84.42 39.62 -19.16
CA GLY A 12 -84.60 38.71 -20.28
C GLY A 12 -83.25 38.31 -20.87
N GLU A 13 -83.04 37.02 -21.01
CA GLU A 13 -81.89 36.41 -21.66
C GLU A 13 -81.92 36.81 -23.14
N LEU A 14 -80.93 37.60 -23.57
CA LEU A 14 -80.81 38.06 -24.95
C LEU A 14 -79.80 37.19 -25.67
N ASP A 15 -80.23 36.53 -26.73
CA ASP A 15 -79.36 35.72 -27.58
C ASP A 15 -78.34 36.61 -28.30
N LEU A 16 -77.07 36.39 -28.00
CA LEU A 16 -75.93 36.98 -28.70
C LEU A 16 -75.66 36.20 -29.99
N VAL A 17 -75.73 36.86 -31.13
CA VAL A 17 -75.31 36.28 -32.41
C VAL A 17 -73.89 36.76 -32.70
N LEU A 18 -72.92 35.86 -32.50
CA LEU A 18 -71.53 36.08 -32.88
C LEU A 18 -71.40 36.08 -34.41
N VAL A 19 -71.17 37.25 -34.99
CA VAL A 19 -71.05 37.45 -36.45
C VAL A 19 -69.71 36.92 -37.00
N GLU A 20 -68.70 36.70 -36.15
CA GLU A 20 -67.43 36.08 -36.52
C GLU A 20 -67.10 34.84 -35.66
N ARG A 21 -67.61 33.66 -36.05
CA ARG A 21 -67.36 32.37 -35.35
C ARG A 21 -65.87 31.98 -35.25
N ARG A 22 -64.97 32.61 -36.01
CA ARG A 22 -63.52 32.32 -36.01
C ARG A 22 -62.67 33.33 -35.21
N ALA A 23 -63.25 34.42 -34.71
CA ALA A 23 -62.47 35.47 -34.04
C ALA A 23 -62.14 35.17 -32.57
N ALA A 24 -62.90 34.28 -31.91
CA ALA A 24 -62.79 34.06 -30.47
C ALA A 24 -61.54 33.25 -30.04
N ALA A 25 -60.81 32.64 -30.97
CA ALA A 25 -59.89 31.55 -30.64
C ALA A 25 -58.41 31.82 -30.99
N SER A 26 -58.09 32.92 -31.69
CA SER A 26 -56.70 33.19 -32.10
C SER A 26 -55.92 33.94 -31.00
N TRP A 27 -55.05 33.19 -30.31
CA TRP A 27 -53.95 33.57 -29.40
C TRP A 27 -52.74 34.09 -30.18
N ALA A 28 -52.88 34.92 -31.20
CA ALA A 28 -51.68 35.46 -31.83
C ALA A 28 -50.97 36.40 -30.81
N ARG A 29 -49.96 35.86 -30.10
CA ARG A 29 -49.06 36.52 -29.11
C ARG A 29 -49.60 36.78 -27.71
N GLY A 30 -50.74 36.21 -27.35
CA GLY A 30 -51.29 36.32 -26.01
C GLY A 30 -51.58 37.76 -25.62
N ARG A 31 -51.85 38.62 -26.61
CA ARG A 31 -52.21 40.03 -26.43
C ARG A 31 -53.70 40.19 -26.17
N THR A 32 -54.08 41.31 -25.58
CA THR A 32 -55.49 41.66 -25.44
C THR A 32 -56.15 41.83 -26.80
N ARG A 33 -57.31 41.19 -26.99
CA ARG A 33 -58.05 41.17 -28.25
C ARG A 33 -59.51 41.54 -28.04
N ARG A 34 -59.99 42.44 -28.89
CA ARG A 34 -61.40 42.81 -29.02
C ARG A 34 -62.01 42.16 -30.25
N VAL A 35 -63.28 41.79 -30.15
CA VAL A 35 -64.11 41.23 -31.21
C VAL A 35 -65.39 42.06 -31.32
N ARG A 36 -65.93 42.18 -32.53
CA ARG A 36 -67.24 42.79 -32.73
C ARG A 36 -68.32 41.74 -32.55
N VAL A 37 -69.28 42.04 -31.69
CA VAL A 37 -70.45 41.20 -31.43
C VAL A 37 -71.72 41.98 -31.77
N SER A 38 -72.73 41.27 -32.25
CA SER A 38 -74.06 41.83 -32.44
C SER A 38 -74.98 41.33 -31.33
N TYR A 39 -75.70 42.24 -30.69
CA TYR A 39 -76.66 41.92 -29.64
C TYR A 39 -78.03 42.51 -29.99
N GLY A 40 -79.09 41.77 -29.66
CA GLY A 40 -80.45 42.30 -29.69
C GLY A 40 -80.72 43.07 -28.41
N CYS A 41 -81.16 44.32 -28.51
CA CYS A 41 -81.75 45.05 -27.40
C CYS A 41 -83.23 44.65 -27.24
N HIS A 42 -83.77 44.76 -26.03
CA HIS A 42 -85.20 44.52 -25.77
C HIS A 42 -86.14 45.47 -26.54
N CYS A 43 -85.65 46.62 -27.01
CA CYS A 43 -86.42 47.50 -27.89
C CYS A 43 -86.52 47.00 -29.36
N GLY A 44 -85.94 45.84 -29.66
CA GLY A 44 -85.91 45.24 -31.00
C GLY A 44 -84.75 45.71 -31.89
N THR A 45 -83.91 46.64 -31.40
CA THR A 45 -82.73 47.11 -32.15
C THR A 45 -81.61 46.07 -32.08
N LEU A 46 -81.10 45.65 -33.23
CA LEU A 46 -79.83 44.92 -33.32
C LEU A 46 -78.69 45.94 -33.35
N ALA A 47 -77.82 45.90 -32.34
CA ALA A 47 -76.69 46.80 -32.22
C ALA A 47 -75.37 46.02 -32.26
N GLY A 48 -74.34 46.62 -32.87
CA GLY A 48 -72.97 46.12 -32.81
C GLY A 48 -72.24 46.73 -31.61
N ALA A 49 -71.44 45.94 -30.90
CA ALA A 49 -70.54 46.38 -29.85
C ALA A 49 -69.17 45.72 -29.98
N GLU A 50 -68.13 46.39 -29.50
CA GLU A 50 -66.81 45.78 -29.32
C GLU A 50 -66.71 45.19 -27.92
N ALA A 51 -66.26 43.95 -27.84
CA ALA A 51 -66.10 43.22 -26.59
C ALA A 51 -64.72 42.56 -26.54
N VAL A 52 -64.10 42.54 -25.36
CA VAL A 52 -62.82 41.88 -25.09
C VAL A 52 -63.06 40.37 -25.01
N ALA A 53 -62.45 39.61 -25.92
CA ALA A 53 -62.51 38.14 -25.96
C ALA A 53 -61.29 37.49 -25.30
N VAL A 54 -60.12 38.13 -25.45
CA VAL A 54 -58.86 37.71 -24.82
C VAL A 54 -58.30 38.90 -24.07
N LEU A 55 -57.94 38.73 -22.82
CA LEU A 55 -57.38 39.77 -21.96
C LEU A 55 -55.99 39.33 -21.50
N ASN A 56 -54.95 40.08 -21.87
CA ASN A 56 -53.64 39.94 -21.27
C ASN A 56 -53.54 40.87 -20.06
N VAL A 57 -53.49 40.29 -18.87
CA VAL A 57 -53.48 41.03 -17.60
C VAL A 57 -52.23 41.90 -17.45
N GLN A 58 -51.11 41.52 -18.07
CA GLN A 58 -49.88 42.29 -18.03
C GLN A 58 -49.96 43.54 -18.93
N GLU A 59 -50.62 43.44 -20.08
CA GLU A 59 -50.77 44.57 -21.00
C GLU A 59 -51.84 45.57 -20.53
N HIS A 60 -52.93 45.06 -19.94
CA HIS A 60 -54.12 45.85 -19.58
C HIS A 60 -54.65 45.47 -18.18
N PRO A 61 -53.94 45.81 -17.09
CA PRO A 61 -54.37 45.50 -15.73
C PRO A 61 -55.70 46.16 -15.36
N GLU A 62 -56.01 47.34 -15.91
CA GLU A 62 -57.26 48.06 -15.69
C GLU A 62 -58.48 47.26 -16.20
N GLN A 63 -58.33 46.54 -17.32
CA GLN A 63 -59.41 45.71 -17.87
C GLN A 63 -59.63 44.43 -17.05
N ALA A 64 -58.61 43.98 -16.30
CA ALA A 64 -58.76 42.88 -15.34
C ALA A 64 -59.60 43.32 -14.13
N GLU A 65 -59.43 44.56 -13.66
CA GLU A 65 -60.31 45.15 -12.63
C GLU A 65 -61.74 45.36 -13.14
N GLU A 66 -61.90 45.79 -14.40
CA GLU A 66 -63.20 45.86 -15.07
C GLU A 66 -63.87 44.49 -15.20
N LEU A 67 -63.11 43.43 -15.50
CA LEU A 67 -63.61 42.06 -15.52
C LEU A 67 -64.11 41.64 -14.13
N LEU A 68 -63.31 41.88 -13.09
CA LEU A 68 -63.64 41.51 -11.71
C LEU A 68 -64.84 42.30 -11.14
N SER A 69 -64.98 43.57 -11.52
CA SER A 69 -66.13 44.41 -11.14
C SER A 69 -67.39 44.09 -11.94
N GLY A 70 -67.26 43.47 -13.12
CA GLY A 70 -68.34 43.24 -14.08
C GLY A 70 -68.68 44.49 -14.90
N ALA A 71 -67.73 45.42 -15.03
CA ALA A 71 -67.79 46.57 -15.91
C ALA A 71 -67.34 46.22 -17.35
N LEU A 72 -66.49 45.20 -17.51
CA LEU A 72 -66.00 44.77 -18.82
C LEU A 72 -67.16 44.28 -19.70
N ASN A 73 -67.05 44.56 -21.01
CA ASN A 73 -68.02 44.13 -22.03
C ASN A 73 -69.44 44.66 -21.79
N ARG A 74 -69.56 45.91 -21.34
CA ARG A 74 -70.83 46.65 -21.31
C ARG A 74 -70.99 47.51 -22.56
N SER A 75 -72.22 47.62 -23.06
CA SER A 75 -72.57 48.50 -24.18
C SER A 75 -73.92 49.17 -23.98
N THR A 76 -74.05 50.41 -24.39
CA THR A 76 -75.33 51.15 -24.43
C THR A 76 -76.04 50.92 -25.76
N CYS A 77 -77.33 50.64 -25.74
CA CYS A 77 -78.14 50.55 -26.95
C CYS A 77 -78.30 51.95 -27.57
N PRO A 78 -77.93 52.15 -28.85
CA PRO A 78 -78.01 53.46 -29.49
C PRO A 78 -79.45 53.98 -29.65
N ALA A 79 -80.44 53.07 -29.71
CA ALA A 79 -81.84 53.46 -29.91
C ALA A 79 -82.56 53.91 -28.62
N CYS A 80 -82.38 53.20 -27.50
CA CYS A 80 -83.13 53.46 -26.27
C CYS A 80 -82.25 53.81 -25.05
N GLY A 81 -80.92 53.83 -25.21
CA GLY A 81 -79.97 54.15 -24.14
C GLY A 81 -79.84 53.08 -23.04
N ALA A 82 -80.42 51.90 -23.21
CA ALA A 82 -80.33 50.84 -22.20
C ALA A 82 -78.90 50.26 -22.15
N ASP A 83 -78.39 50.02 -20.93
CA ASP A 83 -77.12 49.33 -20.71
C ASP A 83 -77.30 47.81 -20.84
N HIS A 84 -76.42 47.19 -21.61
CA HIS A 84 -76.37 45.75 -21.81
C HIS A 84 -75.01 45.20 -21.40
N LEU A 85 -75.03 44.10 -20.63
CA LEU A 85 -73.86 43.29 -20.36
C LEU A 85 -73.77 42.21 -21.44
N LEU A 86 -72.69 42.22 -22.21
CA LEU A 86 -72.44 41.23 -23.25
C LEU A 86 -71.89 39.97 -22.57
N ARG A 87 -72.76 38.98 -22.35
CA ARG A 87 -72.44 37.69 -21.72
C ARG A 87 -71.63 36.80 -22.66
N MET A 88 -70.37 37.16 -22.89
CA MET A 88 -69.43 36.33 -23.63
C MET A 88 -68.29 35.87 -22.73
N PRO A 89 -67.77 34.66 -22.93
CA PRO A 89 -66.60 34.17 -22.21
C PRO A 89 -65.37 35.02 -22.56
N VAL A 90 -64.50 35.25 -21.58
CA VAL A 90 -63.25 36.00 -21.73
C VAL A 90 -62.08 35.08 -21.37
N THR A 91 -61.13 34.94 -22.27
CA THR A 91 -59.88 34.21 -22.02
C THR A 91 -58.89 35.17 -21.36
N VAL A 92 -58.54 34.94 -20.10
CA VAL A 92 -57.58 35.76 -19.37
C VAL A 92 -56.21 35.09 -19.38
N HIS A 93 -55.23 35.77 -19.97
CA HIS A 93 -53.84 35.33 -20.05
C HIS A 93 -52.98 36.14 -19.08
N ASP A 94 -52.25 35.44 -18.21
CA ASP A 94 -51.32 36.02 -17.25
C ASP A 94 -49.93 35.40 -17.48
N PRO A 95 -49.09 36.03 -18.32
CA PRO A 95 -47.78 35.48 -18.67
C PRO A 95 -46.82 35.47 -17.48
N VAL A 96 -46.99 36.37 -16.50
CA VAL A 96 -46.14 36.47 -15.30
C VAL A 96 -46.40 35.31 -14.35
N LYS A 97 -47.68 34.96 -14.17
CA LYS A 97 -48.07 33.80 -13.35
C LYS A 97 -48.12 32.49 -14.13
N HIS A 98 -47.73 32.50 -15.41
CA HIS A 98 -47.75 31.35 -16.32
C HIS A 98 -49.08 30.59 -16.30
N ARG A 99 -50.19 31.28 -16.57
CA ARG A 99 -51.52 30.67 -16.56
C ARG A 99 -52.47 31.29 -17.57
N VAL A 100 -53.48 30.50 -17.96
CA VAL A 100 -54.65 30.98 -18.68
C VAL A 100 -55.92 30.53 -17.97
N VAL A 101 -56.87 31.46 -17.84
CA VAL A 101 -58.17 31.22 -17.21
C VAL A 101 -59.28 31.59 -18.19
N LEU A 102 -60.16 30.65 -18.50
CA LEU A 102 -61.39 30.87 -19.27
C LEU A 102 -62.48 31.35 -18.30
N CYS A 103 -62.71 32.65 -18.27
CA CYS A 103 -63.74 33.29 -17.44
C CYS A 103 -65.09 33.25 -18.16
N ALA A 104 -66.02 32.45 -17.64
CA ALA A 104 -67.37 32.31 -18.20
C ALA A 104 -68.45 32.68 -17.16
N GLY A 105 -69.67 32.96 -17.63
CA GLY A 105 -70.80 33.25 -16.75
C GLY A 105 -71.27 32.00 -16.00
N GLU A 106 -71.98 32.18 -14.88
CA GLU A 106 -72.49 31.06 -14.07
C GLU A 106 -73.44 30.15 -14.87
N GLY A 107 -74.22 30.74 -15.78
CA GLY A 107 -75.10 30.00 -16.69
C GLY A 107 -74.37 29.14 -17.71
N ASP A 108 -73.09 29.43 -18.01
CA ASP A 108 -72.29 28.73 -19.01
C ASP A 108 -71.64 27.45 -18.50
N ARG A 109 -71.90 27.03 -17.25
CA ARG A 109 -71.34 25.78 -16.68
C ARG A 109 -71.58 24.56 -17.56
N HIS A 110 -72.77 24.48 -18.18
CA HIS A 110 -73.11 23.39 -19.08
C HIS A 110 -72.29 23.38 -20.38
N ARG A 111 -71.64 24.50 -20.73
CA ARG A 111 -70.80 24.69 -21.92
C ARG A 111 -69.30 24.62 -21.63
N ALA A 112 -68.90 24.20 -20.42
CA ALA A 112 -67.50 24.16 -20.01
C ALA A 112 -66.59 23.46 -21.03
N LEU A 113 -67.02 22.29 -21.50
CA LEU A 113 -66.27 21.50 -22.49
C LEU A 113 -66.23 22.18 -23.86
N ASP A 114 -67.34 22.80 -24.29
CA ASP A 114 -67.38 23.54 -25.56
C ASP A 114 -66.42 24.73 -25.55
N LEU A 115 -66.34 25.44 -24.43
CA LEU A 115 -65.41 26.56 -24.25
C LEU A 115 -63.95 26.10 -24.31
N LEU A 116 -63.64 24.96 -23.68
CA LEU A 116 -62.30 24.37 -23.73
C LEU A 116 -61.93 23.93 -25.15
N ILE A 117 -62.85 23.24 -25.85
CA ILE A 117 -62.65 22.80 -27.23
C ILE A 117 -62.41 24.01 -28.13
N GLN A 118 -63.25 25.04 -28.05
CA GLN A 118 -63.11 26.26 -28.83
C GLN A 118 -61.74 26.93 -28.61
N TYR A 119 -61.28 26.99 -27.36
CA TYR A 119 -59.97 27.53 -27.03
C TYR A 119 -58.81 26.69 -27.61
N LEU A 120 -58.86 25.36 -27.48
CA LEU A 120 -57.82 24.47 -27.98
C LEU A 120 -57.78 24.42 -29.52
N GLU A 121 -58.93 24.46 -30.18
CA GLU A 121 -59.01 24.60 -31.64
C GLU A 121 -58.40 25.92 -32.09
N GLY A 122 -58.65 26.99 -31.34
CA GLY A 122 -58.02 28.29 -31.54
C GLY A 122 -56.50 28.26 -31.47
N LEU A 123 -55.97 27.55 -30.46
CA LEU A 123 -54.53 27.31 -30.31
C LEU A 123 -53.97 26.50 -31.48
N ARG A 124 -54.66 25.43 -31.90
CA ARG A 124 -54.21 24.55 -32.98
C ARG A 124 -54.13 25.28 -34.33
N ASP A 125 -55.10 26.13 -34.62
CA ASP A 125 -55.25 26.78 -35.92
C ASP A 125 -54.25 27.94 -36.13
N GLN A 126 -53.31 28.16 -35.20
CA GLN A 126 -52.28 29.20 -35.30
C GLN A 126 -50.97 28.71 -35.92
N PRO A 127 -50.51 29.33 -37.02
CA PRO A 127 -49.22 29.00 -37.62
C PRO A 127 -48.07 29.72 -36.92
N GLY A 128 -47.04 28.96 -36.51
CA GLY A 128 -45.67 29.47 -36.42
C GLY A 128 -45.11 29.87 -35.05
N ASP A 129 -45.89 29.88 -33.97
CA ASP A 129 -45.39 30.20 -32.63
C ASP A 129 -45.46 28.98 -31.69
N SER A 130 -44.41 28.77 -30.88
CA SER A 130 -44.42 27.73 -29.84
C SER A 130 -45.41 28.10 -28.74
N VAL A 131 -46.50 27.33 -28.61
CA VAL A 131 -47.50 27.49 -27.56
C VAL A 131 -46.85 27.15 -26.19
N PRO A 132 -46.83 28.06 -25.20
CA PRO A 132 -46.23 27.79 -23.89
C PRO A 132 -46.89 26.59 -23.19
N ALA A 133 -46.17 25.77 -22.43
CA ALA A 133 -46.77 24.57 -21.82
C ALA A 133 -47.99 24.86 -20.92
N TYR A 134 -47.97 25.98 -20.19
CA TYR A 134 -49.09 26.41 -19.34
C TYR A 134 -50.35 26.81 -20.12
N ALA A 135 -50.21 27.13 -21.41
CA ALA A 135 -51.30 27.49 -22.30
C ALA A 135 -52.20 26.31 -22.65
N LEU A 136 -51.62 25.11 -22.69
CA LEU A 136 -52.30 23.88 -23.09
C LEU A 136 -53.24 23.37 -22.00
N GLN A 137 -53.16 23.93 -20.79
CA GLN A 137 -53.94 23.53 -19.62
C GLN A 137 -54.67 24.75 -19.03
N PRO A 138 -55.63 25.35 -19.76
CA PRO A 138 -56.39 26.48 -19.22
C PRO A 138 -57.28 26.02 -18.06
N GLU A 139 -57.37 26.86 -17.03
CA GLU A 139 -58.36 26.68 -15.96
C GLU A 139 -59.68 27.33 -16.40
N ILE A 140 -60.83 26.81 -15.98
CA ILE A 140 -62.13 27.42 -16.27
C ILE A 140 -62.73 27.94 -14.98
N ALA A 141 -63.10 29.22 -14.96
CA ALA A 141 -63.68 29.87 -13.80
C ALA A 141 -65.09 30.40 -14.13
N PHE A 142 -66.09 29.92 -13.38
CA PHE A 142 -67.48 30.31 -13.55
C PHE A 142 -67.88 31.34 -12.50
N GLY A 143 -68.37 32.48 -12.98
CA GLY A 143 -68.83 33.57 -12.12
C GLY A 143 -67.68 34.35 -11.45
N ARG A 144 -68.01 35.57 -11.02
CA ARG A 144 -67.04 36.56 -10.52
C ARG A 144 -66.21 36.08 -9.32
N THR A 145 -66.80 35.30 -8.42
CA THR A 145 -66.11 34.81 -7.22
C THR A 145 -64.97 33.87 -7.59
N ALA A 146 -65.23 32.94 -8.53
CA ALA A 146 -64.22 32.04 -9.05
C ALA A 146 -63.17 32.78 -9.88
N TRP A 147 -63.56 33.82 -10.64
CA TRP A 147 -62.60 34.65 -11.37
C TRP A 147 -61.59 35.30 -10.42
N ARG A 148 -62.08 35.86 -9.31
CA ARG A 148 -61.21 36.49 -8.30
C ARG A 148 -60.29 35.49 -7.63
N GLU A 149 -60.83 34.35 -7.18
CA GLU A 149 -60.04 33.30 -6.54
C GLU A 149 -58.92 32.80 -7.46
N HIS A 150 -59.25 32.51 -8.72
CA HIS A 150 -58.25 32.09 -9.70
C HIS A 150 -57.25 33.21 -10.01
N LEU A 151 -57.67 34.47 -10.15
CA LEU A 151 -56.75 35.57 -10.49
C LEU A 151 -55.83 35.98 -9.32
N GLU A 152 -56.29 35.88 -8.09
CA GLU A 152 -55.52 36.25 -6.89
C GLU A 152 -54.64 35.11 -6.38
N ALA A 153 -54.99 33.84 -6.63
CA ALA A 153 -54.19 32.69 -6.17
C ALA A 153 -52.73 32.71 -6.68
N PRO A 154 -51.76 32.27 -5.84
CA PRO A 154 -50.38 32.05 -6.27
C PRO A 154 -50.31 30.90 -7.31
N PRO A 155 -49.30 30.90 -8.22
CA PRO A 155 -49.21 29.89 -9.27
C PRO A 155 -49.08 28.48 -8.68
N ARG A 156 -49.99 27.56 -9.01
CA ARG A 156 -49.94 26.15 -8.57
C ARG A 156 -48.65 25.44 -8.98
N ALA A 157 -48.08 25.83 -10.12
CA ALA A 157 -46.78 25.32 -10.58
C ALA A 157 -45.64 25.64 -9.60
N ALA A 158 -45.66 26.80 -8.94
CA ALA A 158 -44.65 27.16 -7.94
C ALA A 158 -44.73 26.26 -6.70
N LEU A 159 -45.94 25.97 -6.23
CA LEU A 159 -46.19 25.07 -5.10
C LEU A 159 -45.72 23.63 -5.38
N HIS A 160 -46.02 23.10 -6.57
CA HIS A 160 -45.56 21.75 -6.94
C HIS A 160 -44.05 21.67 -7.15
N ALA A 161 -43.44 22.71 -7.73
CA ALA A 161 -41.99 22.80 -7.87
C ALA A 161 -41.29 22.85 -6.50
N GLU A 162 -41.84 23.60 -5.54
CA GLU A 162 -41.33 23.70 -4.18
C GLU A 162 -41.47 22.37 -3.41
N GLN A 163 -42.60 21.68 -3.56
CA GLN A 163 -42.80 20.34 -2.98
C GLN A 163 -41.83 19.31 -3.58
N ALA A 164 -41.63 19.33 -4.90
CA ALA A 164 -40.67 18.45 -5.57
C ALA A 164 -39.23 18.74 -5.11
N ALA A 165 -38.83 20.01 -5.01
CA ALA A 165 -37.53 20.41 -4.50
C ALA A 165 -37.31 19.98 -3.04
N MET A 166 -38.36 20.08 -2.20
CA MET A 166 -38.31 19.63 -0.81
C MET A 166 -38.15 18.11 -0.70
N GLN A 167 -38.82 17.32 -1.55
CA GLN A 167 -38.67 15.87 -1.59
C GLN A 167 -37.27 15.44 -2.05
N VAL A 168 -36.70 16.11 -3.06
CA VAL A 168 -35.32 15.84 -3.51
C VAL A 168 -34.33 16.15 -2.38
N ARG A 169 -34.47 17.30 -1.72
CA ARG A 169 -33.60 17.69 -0.59
C ARG A 169 -33.74 16.75 0.60
N SER A 170 -34.93 16.21 0.87
CA SER A 170 -35.13 15.18 1.90
C SER A 170 -34.38 13.89 1.58
N ARG A 171 -34.45 13.42 0.32
CA ARG A 171 -33.73 12.21 -0.11
C ARG A 171 -32.22 12.38 -0.04
N GLU A 172 -31.69 13.54 -0.45
CA GLU A 172 -30.27 13.84 -0.31
C GLU A 172 -29.80 13.84 1.15
N LEU A 173 -30.62 14.34 2.08
CA LEU A 173 -30.31 14.32 3.50
C LEU A 173 -30.32 12.89 4.07
N ASP A 174 -31.28 12.06 3.67
CA ASP A 174 -31.35 10.65 4.08
C ASP A 174 -30.15 9.86 3.55
N GLU A 175 -29.75 10.08 2.29
CA GLU A 175 -28.56 9.47 1.70
C GLU A 175 -27.28 9.90 2.40
N ARG A 176 -27.14 11.21 2.69
CA ARG A 176 -26.02 11.73 3.48
C ARG A 176 -25.97 11.16 4.90
N SER A 177 -27.12 11.01 5.56
CA SER A 177 -27.19 10.42 6.90
C SER A 177 -26.71 8.96 6.89
N ARG A 178 -27.20 8.16 5.93
CA ARG A 178 -26.75 6.75 5.76
C ARG A 178 -25.26 6.65 5.45
N ALA A 179 -24.73 7.54 4.62
CA ALA A 179 -23.30 7.58 4.32
C ALA A 179 -22.45 7.93 5.56
N LEU A 180 -22.93 8.83 6.43
CA LEU A 180 -22.28 9.16 7.69
C LEU A 180 -22.31 8.00 8.68
N GLU A 181 -23.45 7.32 8.82
CA GLU A 181 -23.58 6.13 9.66
C GLU A 181 -22.64 4.99 9.21
N GLN A 182 -22.55 4.74 7.90
CA GLN A 182 -21.60 3.76 7.34
C GLN A 182 -20.15 4.14 7.64
N ARG A 183 -19.81 5.43 7.52
CA ARG A 183 -18.45 5.92 7.81
C ARG A 183 -18.13 5.83 9.30
N GLN A 184 -19.08 6.10 10.18
CA GLN A 184 -18.93 5.91 11.63
C GLN A 184 -18.74 4.44 11.99
N ALA A 185 -19.52 3.53 11.38
CA ALA A 185 -19.36 2.09 11.58
C ALA A 185 -17.98 1.59 11.13
N ALA A 186 -17.48 2.07 9.98
CA ALA A 186 -16.15 1.74 9.47
C ALA A 186 -15.03 2.25 10.39
N LEU A 187 -15.16 3.47 10.92
CA LEU A 187 -14.19 4.01 11.89
C LEU A 187 -14.19 3.21 13.20
N ALA A 188 -15.37 2.81 13.71
CA ALA A 188 -15.48 1.98 14.90
C ALA A 188 -14.92 0.55 14.69
N ALA A 189 -15.01 0.00 13.48
CA ALA A 189 -14.32 -1.24 13.13
C ALA A 189 -12.80 -1.06 13.14
N SER A 190 -12.28 -0.02 12.47
CA SER A 190 -10.85 0.27 12.44
C SER A 190 -10.25 0.52 13.83
N GLN A 191 -10.99 1.20 14.72
CA GLN A 191 -10.55 1.40 16.11
C GLN A 191 -10.37 0.07 16.86
N ARG A 192 -11.31 -0.87 16.70
CA ARG A 192 -11.21 -2.21 17.30
C ARG A 192 -10.03 -3.01 16.75
N ASP A 193 -9.75 -2.88 15.45
CA ASP A 193 -8.59 -3.53 14.83
C ASP A 193 -7.27 -2.97 15.37
N ILE A 194 -7.20 -1.64 15.57
CA ILE A 194 -6.03 -0.98 16.18
C ILE A 194 -5.83 -1.44 17.62
N GLU A 195 -6.88 -1.55 18.41
CA GLU A 195 -6.81 -2.04 19.80
C GLU A 195 -6.34 -3.51 19.85
N THR A 196 -6.85 -4.34 18.95
CA THR A 196 -6.44 -5.74 18.82
C THR A 196 -4.96 -5.84 18.43
N ALA A 197 -4.51 -5.02 17.47
CA ALA A 197 -3.11 -4.97 17.07
C ALA A 197 -2.19 -4.49 18.20
N ARG A 198 -2.62 -3.49 18.99
CA ARG A 198 -1.87 -3.02 20.17
C ARG A 198 -1.72 -4.12 21.22
N ALA A 199 -2.79 -4.87 21.50
CA ALA A 199 -2.74 -5.99 22.43
C ALA A 199 -1.79 -7.11 21.94
N ALA A 200 -1.78 -7.39 20.63
CA ALA A 200 -0.86 -8.36 20.03
C ALA A 200 0.61 -7.91 20.13
N ILE A 201 0.91 -6.63 19.86
CA ILE A 201 2.25 -6.06 20.00
C ILE A 201 2.73 -6.14 21.45
N GLU A 202 1.87 -5.82 22.41
CA GLU A 202 2.20 -5.91 23.83
C GLU A 202 2.49 -7.36 24.25
N SER A 203 1.71 -8.33 23.76
CA SER A 203 2.00 -9.76 23.97
C SER A 203 3.34 -10.17 23.36
N GLN A 204 3.68 -9.70 22.16
CA GLN A 204 4.96 -10.00 21.53
C GLN A 204 6.13 -9.40 22.31
N ARG A 205 5.99 -8.17 22.83
CA ARG A 205 7.01 -7.53 23.68
C ARG A 205 7.28 -8.34 24.94
N ARG A 206 6.26 -8.91 25.58
CA ARG A 206 6.47 -9.82 26.72
C ARG A 206 7.24 -11.08 26.34
N ILE A 207 6.87 -11.72 25.23
CA ILE A 207 7.58 -12.91 24.74
C ILE A 207 9.05 -12.61 24.44
N VAL A 208 9.34 -11.46 23.84
CA VAL A 208 10.72 -11.02 23.57
C VAL A 208 11.45 -10.73 24.88
N GLY A 209 10.81 -10.08 25.85
CA GLY A 209 11.35 -9.86 27.19
C GLY A 209 11.72 -11.16 27.90
N ASP A 210 10.82 -12.13 27.92
CA ASP A 210 11.05 -13.45 28.52
C ASP A 210 12.20 -14.20 27.82
N ARG A 211 12.29 -14.10 26.49
CA ARG A 211 13.39 -14.69 25.72
C ARG A 211 14.73 -14.00 26.02
N SER A 212 14.75 -12.68 26.15
CA SER A 212 15.95 -11.92 26.52
C SER A 212 16.45 -12.36 27.90
N ALA A 213 15.56 -12.38 28.89
CA ALA A 213 15.91 -12.85 30.24
C ALA A 213 16.42 -14.31 30.23
N GLY A 214 15.84 -15.16 29.37
CA GLY A 214 16.31 -16.53 29.17
C GLY A 214 17.69 -16.63 28.52
N LEU A 215 18.06 -15.69 27.64
CA LEU A 215 19.39 -15.61 27.05
C LEU A 215 20.41 -15.11 28.07
N ASP A 216 20.09 -14.07 28.84
CA ASP A 216 20.95 -13.54 29.90
C ASP A 216 21.25 -14.62 30.96
N ALA A 217 20.24 -15.44 31.31
CA ALA A 217 20.41 -16.58 32.20
C ALA A 217 21.32 -17.68 31.61
N ARG A 218 21.31 -17.89 30.29
CA ARG A 218 22.21 -18.83 29.62
C ARG A 218 23.62 -18.28 29.49
N GLU A 219 23.78 -16.99 29.23
CA GLU A 219 25.07 -16.33 29.16
C GLU A 219 25.78 -16.38 30.53
N THR A 220 25.06 -16.10 31.61
CA THR A 220 25.60 -16.25 32.97
C THR A 220 25.96 -17.69 33.33
N GLU A 221 25.19 -18.68 32.87
CA GLU A 221 25.53 -20.11 33.03
C GLU A 221 26.77 -20.51 32.20
N LEU A 222 26.91 -20.00 30.97
CA LEU A 222 28.09 -20.24 30.14
C LEU A 222 29.34 -19.62 30.78
N ALA A 223 29.26 -18.38 31.28
CA ALA A 223 30.35 -17.74 32.00
C ALA A 223 30.79 -18.57 33.23
N ARG A 224 29.84 -19.15 33.98
CA ARG A 224 30.15 -20.05 35.09
C ARG A 224 30.88 -21.31 34.62
N ARG A 225 30.45 -21.92 33.52
CA ARG A 225 31.10 -23.12 32.96
C ARG A 225 32.51 -22.82 32.45
N GLU A 226 32.74 -21.65 31.86
CA GLU A 226 34.07 -21.23 31.42
C GLU A 226 35.05 -21.11 32.58
N VAL A 227 34.61 -20.57 33.72
CA VAL A 227 35.42 -20.51 34.95
C VAL A 227 35.79 -21.92 35.42
N VAL A 228 34.83 -22.85 35.46
CA VAL A 228 35.09 -24.25 35.84
C VAL A 228 36.06 -24.93 34.88
N LEU A 229 35.92 -24.71 33.56
CA LEU A 229 36.83 -25.27 32.57
C LEU A 229 38.24 -24.68 32.68
N ALA A 230 38.37 -23.39 33.00
CA ALA A 230 39.66 -22.77 33.25
C ALA A 230 40.37 -23.38 34.47
N GLU A 231 39.64 -23.64 35.55
CA GLU A 231 40.15 -24.31 36.74
C GLU A 231 40.59 -25.75 36.45
N GLN A 232 39.79 -26.50 35.68
CA GLN A 232 40.16 -27.85 35.25
C GLN A 232 41.44 -27.86 34.39
N ARG A 233 41.58 -26.90 33.45
CA ARG A 233 42.80 -26.76 32.65
C ARG A 233 44.02 -26.48 33.53
N HIS A 234 43.88 -25.59 34.51
CA HIS A 234 44.95 -25.29 35.46
C HIS A 234 45.39 -26.55 36.23
N HIS A 235 44.44 -27.36 36.71
CA HIS A 235 44.75 -28.62 37.38
C HIS A 235 45.45 -29.63 36.46
N LEU A 236 45.06 -29.72 35.19
CA LEU A 236 45.75 -30.56 34.22
C LEU A 236 47.18 -30.09 33.96
N GLU A 237 47.41 -28.78 33.81
CA GLU A 237 48.75 -28.21 33.65
C GLU A 237 49.63 -28.43 34.88
N GLU A 238 49.07 -28.37 36.09
CA GLU A 238 49.78 -28.74 37.32
C GLU A 238 50.12 -30.24 37.34
N ALA A 239 49.18 -31.10 36.97
CA ALA A 239 49.42 -32.55 36.92
C ALA A 239 50.51 -32.90 35.91
N GLU A 240 50.50 -32.28 34.72
CA GLU A 240 51.56 -32.43 33.72
C GLU A 240 52.92 -31.97 34.24
N ARG A 241 52.97 -30.84 34.96
CA ARG A 241 54.21 -30.34 35.58
C ARG A 241 54.75 -31.34 36.60
N ARG A 242 53.89 -31.91 37.45
CA ARG A 242 54.29 -32.95 38.42
C ARG A 242 54.83 -34.19 37.70
N LEU A 243 54.14 -34.65 36.66
CA LEU A 243 54.56 -35.81 35.87
C LEU A 243 55.93 -35.59 35.21
N ARG A 244 56.18 -34.39 34.64
CA ARG A 244 57.50 -34.04 34.05
C ARG A 244 58.61 -34.03 35.11
N GLN A 245 58.34 -33.50 36.31
CA GLN A 245 59.29 -33.52 37.41
C GLN A 245 59.63 -34.95 37.86
N GLU A 246 58.62 -35.83 37.95
CA GLU A 246 58.83 -37.24 38.27
C GLU A 246 59.64 -37.96 37.18
N GLN A 247 59.37 -37.70 35.90
CA GLN A 247 60.15 -38.26 34.79
C GLN A 247 61.61 -37.81 34.82
N GLN A 248 61.87 -36.52 35.07
CA GLN A 248 63.23 -36.00 35.23
C GLN A 248 63.95 -36.64 36.41
N LYS A 249 63.26 -36.82 37.54
CA LYS A 249 63.81 -37.51 38.71
C LYS A 249 64.16 -38.96 38.39
N LEU A 250 63.25 -39.69 37.74
CA LEU A 250 63.52 -41.08 37.31
C LEU A 250 64.66 -41.17 36.30
N GLN A 251 64.84 -40.17 35.43
CA GLN A 251 65.97 -40.12 34.52
C GLN A 251 67.28 -39.90 35.27
N ALA A 252 67.32 -38.95 36.21
CA ALA A 252 68.49 -38.71 37.06
C ALA A 252 68.85 -39.95 37.90
N ASP A 253 67.86 -40.62 38.49
CA ASP A 253 68.05 -41.86 39.24
C ASP A 253 68.62 -42.98 38.35
N ARG A 254 68.21 -43.05 37.06
CA ARG A 254 68.77 -44.01 36.09
C ARG A 254 70.22 -43.71 35.77
N GLU A 255 70.56 -42.44 35.53
CA GLU A 255 71.93 -42.01 35.28
C GLU A 255 72.83 -42.29 36.50
N GLU A 256 72.32 -42.08 37.73
CA GLU A 256 73.04 -42.44 38.96
C GLU A 256 73.27 -43.95 39.07
N ILE A 257 72.27 -44.78 38.77
CA ILE A 257 72.41 -46.25 38.75
C ILE A 257 73.47 -46.67 37.72
N GLU A 258 73.51 -46.05 36.54
CA GLU A 258 74.50 -46.35 35.50
C GLU A 258 75.93 -46.00 35.95
N VAL A 259 76.11 -44.84 36.59
CA VAL A 259 77.39 -44.44 37.21
C VAL A 259 77.82 -45.44 38.29
N LEU A 260 76.90 -45.83 39.18
CA LEU A 260 77.19 -46.83 40.22
C LEU A 260 77.56 -48.18 39.62
N ARG A 261 76.92 -48.58 38.52
CA ARG A 261 77.23 -49.82 37.80
C ARG A 261 78.64 -49.80 37.22
N SER A 262 79.02 -48.71 36.53
CA SER A 262 80.38 -48.53 36.03
C SER A 262 81.42 -48.57 37.16
N ALA A 263 81.12 -47.95 38.30
CA ALA A 263 82.02 -47.95 39.45
C ALA A 263 82.19 -49.35 40.07
N ILE A 264 81.14 -50.19 40.06
CA ILE A 264 81.23 -51.59 40.47
C ILE A 264 82.10 -52.37 39.49
N GLU A 265 81.89 -52.21 38.18
CA GLU A 265 82.69 -52.88 37.14
C GLU A 265 84.18 -52.53 37.24
N ASP A 266 84.50 -51.25 37.44
CA ASP A 266 85.87 -50.78 37.68
C ASP A 266 86.48 -51.41 38.94
N ARG A 267 85.69 -51.50 40.03
CA ARG A 267 86.15 -52.09 41.29
C ARG A 267 86.36 -53.60 41.16
N GLU A 268 85.51 -54.30 40.42
CA GLU A 268 85.69 -55.71 40.07
C GLU A 268 86.93 -55.94 39.20
N ALA A 269 87.23 -55.02 38.26
CA ALA A 269 88.46 -55.08 37.47
C ALA A 269 89.71 -54.89 38.33
N VAL A 270 89.66 -53.97 39.30
CA VAL A 270 90.75 -53.78 40.29
C VAL A 270 90.91 -55.00 41.19
N LEU A 271 89.82 -55.61 41.64
CA LEU A 271 89.87 -56.83 42.44
C LEU A 271 90.45 -58.00 41.64
N ARG A 272 90.05 -58.19 40.38
CA ARG A 272 90.65 -59.20 39.50
C ARG A 272 92.15 -59.00 39.33
N ARG A 273 92.61 -57.77 39.09
CA ARG A 273 94.05 -57.46 39.02
C ARG A 273 94.77 -57.80 40.33
N ARG A 274 94.15 -57.51 41.48
CA ARG A 274 94.72 -57.86 42.78
C ARG A 274 94.77 -59.37 43.02
N GLU A 275 93.78 -60.11 42.55
CA GLU A 275 93.76 -61.57 42.59
C GLU A 275 94.87 -62.16 41.70
N GLU A 276 95.07 -61.59 40.51
CA GLU A 276 96.18 -61.93 39.61
C GLU A 276 97.55 -61.61 40.27
N ASP A 277 97.71 -60.41 40.84
CA ASP A 277 98.91 -59.99 41.56
C ASP A 277 99.18 -60.87 42.79
N LEU A 278 98.13 -61.27 43.52
CA LEU A 278 98.23 -62.18 44.68
C LEU A 278 98.63 -63.59 44.24
N ALA A 279 98.06 -64.11 43.16
CA ALA A 279 98.44 -65.40 42.59
C ALA A 279 99.91 -65.38 42.14
N GLU A 280 100.38 -64.30 41.52
CA GLU A 280 101.77 -64.12 41.14
C GLU A 280 102.70 -63.98 42.37
N ALA A 281 102.23 -63.31 43.43
CA ALA A 281 102.96 -63.18 44.69
C ALA A 281 103.05 -64.52 45.47
N GLU A 282 101.98 -65.32 45.48
CA GLU A 282 101.97 -66.68 46.01
C GLU A 282 102.94 -67.58 45.24
N GLU A 283 102.95 -67.50 43.90
CA GLU A 283 103.93 -68.22 43.08
C GLU A 283 105.38 -67.78 43.37
N ARG A 284 105.59 -66.49 43.65
CA ARG A 284 106.91 -65.97 44.08
C ARG A 284 107.30 -66.39 45.50
N LEU A 285 106.34 -66.62 46.38
CA LEU A 285 106.56 -67.15 47.73
C LEU A 285 106.89 -68.65 47.68
N ASP A 286 106.19 -69.45 46.87
CA ASP A 286 106.51 -70.86 46.63
C ASP A 286 107.91 -71.04 46.00
N ARG A 287 108.29 -70.13 45.09
CA ARG A 287 109.66 -70.05 44.54
C ARG A 287 110.71 -69.60 45.58
N ARG A 288 110.30 -68.93 46.65
CA ARG A 288 111.19 -68.52 47.76
C ARG A 288 111.31 -69.59 48.85
N GLU A 289 110.26 -70.35 49.14
CA GLU A 289 110.30 -71.44 50.11
C GLU A 289 111.12 -72.64 49.62
N THR A 290 111.27 -72.80 48.30
CA THR A 290 112.11 -73.84 47.68
C THR A 290 113.62 -73.50 47.61
N SER A 291 114.04 -72.33 48.09
CA SER A 291 115.45 -71.89 48.01
C SER A 291 115.86 -71.03 49.21
N VAL A 292 116.12 -71.67 50.34
CA VAL A 292 116.93 -71.08 51.43
C VAL A 292 118.05 -72.04 51.80
N PRO A 293 119.31 -71.55 51.77
CA PRO A 293 120.07 -71.58 53.02
C PRO A 293 120.87 -70.30 53.30
N GLY A 294 120.71 -69.77 54.54
CA GLY A 294 121.84 -69.31 55.38
C GLY A 294 122.20 -67.82 55.47
N ALA A 295 121.62 -67.13 56.47
CA ALA A 295 122.19 -66.21 57.52
C ALA A 295 123.35 -65.19 57.23
N PRO A 296 123.67 -64.19 58.11
CA PRO A 296 123.01 -63.66 59.32
C PRO A 296 122.93 -62.10 59.47
N LEU A 297 122.04 -61.65 60.38
CA LEU A 297 122.01 -60.48 61.29
C LEU A 297 122.90 -59.23 61.05
N LYS A 298 122.26 -58.03 61.10
CA LYS A 298 122.66 -56.90 61.97
C LYS A 298 121.58 -55.80 62.08
N ALA A 299 121.48 -55.24 63.29
CA ALA A 299 120.52 -54.25 63.76
C ALA A 299 120.89 -52.79 63.40
N SER A 300 119.90 -51.89 63.35
CA SER A 300 120.05 -50.48 63.78
C SER A 300 118.69 -49.78 63.92
N ALA A 301 118.63 -48.84 64.86
CA ALA A 301 117.44 -48.22 65.44
C ALA A 301 117.19 -46.77 64.96
N ALA A 302 115.98 -46.27 65.28
CA ALA A 302 115.61 -44.90 65.65
C ALA A 302 115.47 -43.79 64.58
N GLY A 303 114.41 -42.97 64.75
CA GLY A 303 114.53 -41.51 64.62
C GLY A 303 113.54 -40.75 63.72
N ALA A 304 112.46 -40.23 64.33
CA ALA A 304 111.89 -38.86 64.26
C ALA A 304 111.76 -38.03 62.95
N ALA A 305 110.63 -37.30 62.89
CA ALA A 305 110.22 -36.10 62.09
C ALA A 305 111.35 -35.05 61.85
N PRO A 306 111.26 -34.01 60.95
CA PRO A 306 110.11 -33.11 60.67
C PRO A 306 110.00 -32.52 59.21
N ALA A 307 109.11 -31.53 59.02
CA ALA A 307 108.91 -30.62 57.87
C ALA A 307 110.22 -29.95 57.34
N PRO A 308 110.35 -29.32 56.12
CA PRO A 308 109.51 -28.20 55.60
C PRO A 308 109.37 -28.06 54.04
N ALA A 309 108.75 -26.94 53.62
CA ALA A 309 108.54 -26.32 52.27
C ALA A 309 109.83 -26.12 51.42
N PRO A 310 109.91 -25.47 50.20
CA PRO A 310 109.05 -24.43 49.57
C PRO A 310 109.01 -24.38 47.99
N GLY A 311 108.41 -23.32 47.42
CA GLY A 311 108.67 -22.79 46.04
C GLY A 311 107.46 -22.80 45.09
N ALA A 312 106.70 -21.73 44.81
CA ALA A 312 106.99 -20.36 44.32
C ALA A 312 107.03 -20.21 42.78
N ALA A 313 106.07 -19.41 42.26
CA ALA A 313 106.06 -18.54 41.06
C ALA A 313 104.72 -18.68 40.30
N ALA A 314 103.82 -17.72 40.05
CA ALA A 314 103.73 -16.25 40.00
C ALA A 314 103.37 -15.77 38.57
N ALA A 315 102.15 -15.21 38.41
CA ALA A 315 101.74 -14.04 37.58
C ALA A 315 100.19 -14.14 37.35
N ARG A 316 99.31 -13.37 38.03
CA ARG A 316 98.88 -11.96 37.81
C ARG A 316 98.25 -11.76 36.41
N ASP A 317 97.01 -11.28 36.22
CA ASP A 317 96.36 -10.12 36.84
C ASP A 317 94.80 -10.14 36.83
N SER A 318 94.25 -9.34 37.76
CA SER A 318 92.95 -8.61 37.76
C SER A 318 91.67 -9.25 38.36
N ALA A 319 91.45 -8.83 39.62
CA ALA A 319 90.32 -8.97 40.56
C ALA A 319 89.12 -8.00 40.27
N PRO A 320 88.19 -7.70 41.21
CA PRO A 320 87.36 -8.48 42.16
C PRO A 320 85.83 -8.14 41.94
N ALA A 321 84.80 -8.53 42.68
CA ALA A 321 84.61 -8.90 44.08
C ALA A 321 83.30 -9.70 44.26
N ALA A 322 83.34 -10.60 45.24
CA ALA A 322 82.23 -11.39 45.75
C ALA A 322 81.53 -10.72 46.94
N GLY A 323 80.36 -11.25 47.27
CA GLY A 323 79.60 -11.01 48.51
C GLY A 323 78.12 -11.11 48.15
N GLY A 324 77.35 -12.12 48.56
CA GLY A 324 77.32 -12.80 49.84
C GLY A 324 75.85 -12.80 50.26
N ARG A 325 75.27 -14.00 50.41
CA ARG A 325 73.97 -14.27 51.05
C ARG A 325 73.82 -13.50 52.38
N PRO A 326 72.60 -13.16 52.87
CA PRO A 326 71.59 -14.16 53.21
C PRO A 326 70.10 -13.71 53.08
N MET A 327 69.19 -14.66 53.35
CA MET A 327 67.74 -14.45 53.59
C MET A 327 67.45 -13.30 54.57
N PRO A 328 66.27 -12.65 54.52
CA PRO A 328 65.20 -13.01 55.46
C PRO A 328 63.75 -12.81 54.95
N ALA A 329 62.81 -13.20 55.81
CA ALA A 329 61.37 -13.14 55.66
C ALA A 329 60.74 -11.81 56.15
N VAL A 330 59.44 -11.67 55.82
CA VAL A 330 58.37 -10.80 56.37
C VAL A 330 58.48 -9.29 56.15
N SER A 331 57.48 -8.69 55.48
CA SER A 331 56.57 -7.62 56.00
C SER A 331 55.84 -6.88 54.88
N SER A 332 54.67 -6.41 55.28
CA SER A 332 53.50 -5.89 54.55
C SER A 332 53.65 -4.49 53.96
N LEU A 333 52.63 -4.16 53.15
CA LEU A 333 51.88 -2.89 53.02
C LEU A 333 52.63 -1.55 52.85
N GLU A 334 52.03 -0.74 51.98
CA GLU A 334 52.25 0.69 51.72
C GLU A 334 53.25 1.01 50.62
N ASP A 335 52.82 1.95 49.79
CA ASP A 335 53.49 2.57 48.65
C ASP A 335 53.46 1.79 47.33
N LEU A 336 52.45 2.11 46.49
CA LEU A 336 52.65 2.74 45.17
C LEU A 336 51.36 2.70 44.32
N LEU A 337 50.50 3.71 44.50
CA LEU A 337 49.82 4.43 43.41
C LEU A 337 50.37 5.88 43.47
N PRO A 338 50.47 6.65 42.35
CA PRO A 338 49.28 6.96 41.55
C PRO A 338 49.49 7.21 40.04
N ALA A 339 48.45 6.96 39.24
CA ALA A 339 48.11 7.80 38.08
C ALA A 339 46.71 7.46 37.53
N LEU A 340 45.94 8.53 37.25
CA LEU A 340 44.77 8.65 36.37
C LEU A 340 43.36 8.47 36.96
N LEU A 341 42.84 9.61 37.46
CA LEU A 341 41.44 10.02 37.31
C LEU A 341 41.41 11.52 36.98
N GLU A 342 40.81 11.89 35.85
CA GLU A 342 40.21 13.21 35.60
C GLU A 342 39.04 13.04 34.62
N SER A 343 37.81 13.01 35.15
CA SER A 343 36.65 13.79 34.68
C SER A 343 35.38 13.34 35.42
N GLN A 344 35.08 14.08 36.49
CA GLN A 344 33.75 14.42 37.00
C GLN A 344 33.06 15.34 35.96
N ASP A 345 31.78 15.71 35.98
CA ASP A 345 30.53 15.43 36.69
C ASP A 345 29.50 16.30 35.93
N GLU A 346 28.20 15.98 35.90
CA GLU A 346 27.19 16.99 36.27
C GLU A 346 25.82 16.35 36.56
N ALA A 347 25.19 16.94 37.58
CA ALA A 347 24.17 16.38 38.44
C ALA A 347 22.73 16.67 37.97
N GLY A 348 21.74 15.99 38.59
CA GLY A 348 20.34 16.31 38.31
C GLY A 348 19.22 15.57 39.07
N ALA A 349 19.34 15.42 40.39
CA ALA A 349 18.26 15.52 41.40
C ALA A 349 16.94 14.70 41.37
N SER A 350 16.50 14.39 42.61
CA SER A 350 15.16 14.01 43.11
C SER A 350 14.71 12.55 42.93
N GLY A 351 14.15 11.85 43.92
CA GLY A 351 13.78 12.16 45.29
C GLY A 351 13.04 10.96 45.93
N GLU A 352 13.20 10.82 47.24
CA GLU A 352 12.28 10.27 48.25
C GLU A 352 11.52 8.94 48.03
N GLY A 353 11.70 8.01 48.97
CA GLY A 353 10.81 6.86 49.16
C GLY A 353 11.27 5.93 50.28
N ALA A 354 10.84 6.24 51.50
CA ALA A 354 11.20 5.56 52.75
C ALA A 354 10.69 4.11 52.87
N GLY A 355 11.45 3.30 53.62
CA GLY A 355 10.90 2.65 54.82
C GLY A 355 10.64 1.13 54.80
N ALA A 356 11.47 0.44 55.58
CA ALA A 356 11.11 -0.57 56.59
C ALA A 356 11.30 -2.09 56.30
N VAL A 357 12.29 -2.63 57.03
CA VAL A 357 12.26 -3.83 57.91
C VAL A 357 12.02 -5.21 57.26
N VAL A 358 12.97 -6.14 57.44
CA VAL A 358 12.84 -7.41 58.21
C VAL A 358 14.15 -8.22 58.05
N GLU A 359 14.83 -8.46 59.17
CA GLU A 359 15.83 -9.53 59.33
C GLU A 359 15.15 -10.90 59.27
N ARG A 360 15.73 -11.87 58.55
CA ARG A 360 15.68 -13.31 58.93
C ARG A 360 16.58 -14.19 58.07
N GLY A 361 17.50 -14.87 58.75
CA GLY A 361 17.66 -16.33 58.75
C GLY A 361 17.87 -17.04 57.41
N ILE A 362 19.12 -17.43 57.15
CA ILE A 362 19.50 -18.38 56.11
C ILE A 362 19.43 -19.80 56.69
N GLU A 363 18.55 -20.65 56.15
CA GLU A 363 18.62 -22.12 56.20
C GLU A 363 18.61 -22.65 54.76
N PRO A 364 19.40 -23.70 54.42
CA PRO A 364 19.48 -24.20 53.05
C PRO A 364 18.44 -25.30 52.73
N ASP A 365 17.74 -25.10 51.62
CA ASP A 365 16.72 -25.99 51.05
C ASP A 365 17.26 -27.35 50.58
N THR A 366 16.56 -28.42 50.97
CA THR A 366 16.78 -29.83 50.56
C THR A 366 15.63 -30.38 49.70
N GLU A 367 15.06 -29.56 48.82
CA GLU A 367 13.86 -29.94 48.06
C GLU A 367 14.11 -30.43 46.62
N VAL A 368 15.33 -30.25 46.08
CA VAL A 368 15.64 -30.61 44.68
C VAL A 368 15.77 -32.13 44.45
N SER A 369 16.03 -32.93 45.50
CA SER A 369 16.19 -34.40 45.36
C SER A 369 14.87 -35.20 45.39
N ARG A 370 13.76 -34.63 45.84
CA ARG A 370 12.46 -35.37 45.93
C ARG A 370 11.63 -35.29 44.64
N ARG A 371 11.85 -34.29 43.80
CA ARG A 371 11.09 -34.10 42.55
C ARG A 371 11.52 -35.07 41.45
N SER A 372 12.83 -35.34 41.35
CA SER A 372 13.40 -36.26 40.35
C SER A 372 13.06 -37.74 40.60
N ALA A 373 12.77 -38.13 41.85
CA ALA A 373 12.38 -39.51 42.18
C ALA A 373 10.91 -39.82 41.83
N ARG A 374 10.05 -38.79 41.73
CA ARG A 374 8.62 -38.96 41.42
C ARG A 374 8.36 -39.06 39.91
N GLU A 375 9.12 -38.35 39.10
CA GLU A 375 9.01 -38.39 37.63
C GLU A 375 9.51 -39.73 37.04
N VAL A 376 10.47 -40.40 37.68
CA VAL A 376 10.96 -41.72 37.26
C VAL A 376 9.99 -42.85 37.62
N ALA A 377 9.15 -42.67 38.66
CA ALA A 377 8.15 -43.65 39.06
C ALA A 377 6.90 -43.63 38.16
N GLU A 378 6.48 -42.46 37.68
CA GLU A 378 5.33 -42.32 36.76
C GLU A 378 5.62 -42.84 35.35
N ALA A 379 6.87 -42.75 34.87
CA ALA A 379 7.27 -43.27 33.56
C ALA A 379 7.25 -44.81 33.47
N ARG A 380 7.31 -45.53 34.60
CA ARG A 380 7.35 -47.00 34.64
C ARG A 380 5.96 -47.64 34.72
N ALA A 381 4.93 -46.91 35.14
CA ALA A 381 3.57 -47.42 35.28
C ALA A 381 2.75 -47.41 33.97
N VAL A 382 3.23 -46.77 32.91
CA VAL A 382 2.51 -46.65 31.63
C VAL A 382 2.91 -47.73 30.60
N SER A 383 3.92 -48.57 30.88
CA SER A 383 4.42 -49.60 29.94
C SER A 383 3.85 -51.02 30.16
N GLU A 384 3.00 -51.25 31.16
CA GLU A 384 2.41 -52.57 31.46
C GLU A 384 0.87 -52.53 31.54
N ALA A 385 0.20 -52.17 30.44
CA ALA A 385 -1.22 -52.50 30.26
C ALA A 385 -1.63 -52.36 28.79
N ALA A 386 -1.61 -53.47 28.03
CA ALA A 386 -2.67 -53.86 27.08
C ALA A 386 -2.17 -54.93 26.10
N VAL A 387 -2.37 -56.20 26.46
CA VAL A 387 -2.70 -57.25 25.50
C VAL A 387 -4.17 -57.59 25.74
N PRO A 388 -5.02 -57.59 24.70
CA PRO A 388 -6.03 -58.62 24.67
C PRO A 388 -6.11 -59.36 23.34
N SER A 389 -6.32 -60.65 23.55
CA SER A 389 -6.61 -61.76 22.66
C SER A 389 -7.78 -61.56 21.68
N ARG A 390 -7.64 -62.25 20.55
CA ARG A 390 -8.66 -62.65 19.57
C ARG A 390 -9.99 -63.09 20.19
N GLY A 391 -11.10 -62.71 19.56
CA GLY A 391 -12.36 -63.46 19.61
C GLY A 391 -13.62 -62.67 19.28
N GLY A 392 -14.34 -63.08 18.23
CA GLY A 392 -15.80 -62.91 18.11
C GLY A 392 -16.33 -61.72 17.31
N ALA A 393 -16.83 -61.99 16.11
CA ALA A 393 -17.69 -61.09 15.35
C ALA A 393 -19.12 -61.08 15.92
N PRO A 394 -19.79 -59.91 16.02
CA PRO A 394 -21.24 -59.85 16.15
C PRO A 394 -21.91 -59.25 14.90
N ALA A 395 -23.05 -59.83 14.56
CA ALA A 395 -23.95 -59.49 13.45
C ALA A 395 -24.60 -58.08 13.61
N PRO A 396 -25.08 -57.45 12.52
CA PRO A 396 -25.64 -56.10 12.56
C PRO A 396 -27.05 -56.04 13.16
N PRO A 397 -27.40 -55.00 13.93
CA PRO A 397 -28.77 -54.77 14.41
C PRO A 397 -29.67 -54.12 13.32
N PRO A 398 -30.99 -54.37 13.37
CA PRO A 398 -31.94 -53.92 12.36
C PRO A 398 -32.35 -52.44 12.51
N ALA A 399 -32.76 -51.85 11.38
CA ALA A 399 -33.18 -50.46 11.24
C ALA A 399 -34.45 -50.12 12.07
N PRO A 400 -34.54 -48.93 12.68
CA PRO A 400 -35.77 -48.46 13.30
C PRO A 400 -36.74 -47.80 12.28
N PRO A 401 -38.07 -47.87 12.53
CA PRO A 401 -39.11 -47.48 11.59
C PRO A 401 -39.38 -45.96 11.58
N ALA A 402 -39.91 -45.50 10.45
CA ALA A 402 -40.39 -44.15 10.21
C ALA A 402 -41.50 -43.74 11.20
N ALA A 403 -41.27 -42.65 11.93
CA ALA A 403 -42.28 -41.97 12.72
C ALA A 403 -42.66 -40.66 12.02
N GLY A 404 -43.92 -40.59 11.59
CA GLY A 404 -44.54 -39.37 11.08
C GLY A 404 -44.72 -38.34 12.20
N VAL A 405 -44.43 -37.09 11.88
CA VAL A 405 -44.70 -35.94 12.74
C VAL A 405 -45.69 -35.02 12.03
N VAL A 406 -46.84 -34.86 12.68
CA VAL A 406 -47.91 -33.88 12.41
C VAL A 406 -47.41 -32.47 12.77
N PRO A 407 -47.65 -31.42 11.96
CA PRO A 407 -47.33 -30.05 12.35
C PRO A 407 -48.43 -29.44 13.23
N PRO A 408 -48.10 -28.63 14.24
CA PRO A 408 -49.10 -27.88 15.00
C PRO A 408 -49.55 -26.62 14.24
N ALA A 409 -50.85 -26.36 14.34
CA ALA A 409 -51.53 -25.19 13.82
C ALA A 409 -51.10 -23.90 14.53
N GLY A 410 -50.75 -22.88 13.74
CA GLY A 410 -50.50 -21.52 14.19
C GLY A 410 -50.75 -20.55 13.05
N ALA A 411 -51.99 -20.08 12.94
CA ALA A 411 -52.44 -19.15 11.92
C ALA A 411 -51.90 -17.73 12.19
N GLY A 412 -51.15 -17.18 11.22
CA GLY A 412 -50.84 -15.77 11.08
C GLY A 412 -51.20 -15.32 9.66
N PRO A 413 -51.55 -14.03 9.45
CA PRO A 413 -52.27 -13.58 8.26
C PRO A 413 -51.41 -13.61 6.99
N VAL A 414 -52.01 -14.16 5.94
CA VAL A 414 -51.48 -14.30 4.58
C VAL A 414 -51.30 -12.91 3.93
N PRO A 415 -50.11 -12.54 3.43
CA PRO A 415 -49.96 -11.38 2.55
C PRO A 415 -50.51 -11.68 1.13
N PRO A 416 -51.01 -10.66 0.40
CA PRO A 416 -51.63 -10.85 -0.90
C PRO A 416 -50.63 -11.41 -1.95
N PRO A 417 -51.11 -12.18 -2.94
CA PRO A 417 -50.25 -12.84 -3.92
C PRO A 417 -49.51 -11.82 -4.80
N ALA A 418 -48.21 -12.02 -4.94
CA ALA A 418 -47.36 -11.29 -5.86
C ALA A 418 -47.83 -11.51 -7.31
N VAL A 419 -48.02 -10.41 -8.02
CA VAL A 419 -48.25 -10.37 -9.47
C VAL A 419 -47.04 -10.99 -10.18
N PRO A 420 -47.23 -11.92 -11.13
CA PRO A 420 -46.12 -12.48 -11.88
C PRO A 420 -45.48 -11.38 -12.74
N VAL A 421 -44.24 -11.01 -12.39
CA VAL A 421 -43.36 -10.17 -13.21
C VAL A 421 -42.97 -10.97 -14.44
N ALA A 422 -43.32 -10.45 -15.62
CA ALA A 422 -42.94 -11.02 -16.90
C ALA A 422 -41.40 -11.09 -17.02
N PRO A 423 -40.85 -12.16 -17.63
CA PRO A 423 -39.40 -12.26 -17.85
C PRO A 423 -38.94 -11.13 -18.78
N ALA A 424 -37.82 -10.50 -18.41
CA ALA A 424 -37.16 -9.48 -19.21
C ALA A 424 -36.80 -10.04 -20.61
N PRO A 425 -36.95 -9.25 -21.69
CA PRO A 425 -36.56 -9.68 -23.01
C PRO A 425 -35.04 -9.90 -23.08
N SER A 426 -34.65 -11.03 -23.67
CA SER A 426 -33.27 -11.37 -23.99
C SER A 426 -32.59 -10.26 -24.80
N PRO A 427 -31.28 -10.00 -24.60
CA PRO A 427 -30.55 -9.06 -25.44
C PRO A 427 -30.54 -9.54 -26.90
N PRO A 428 -30.59 -8.61 -27.88
CA PRO A 428 -30.57 -8.99 -29.29
C PRO A 428 -29.26 -9.70 -29.64
N ALA A 429 -29.42 -10.68 -30.53
CA ALA A 429 -28.39 -11.56 -31.04
C ALA A 429 -27.14 -10.81 -31.55
N GLU A 430 -25.99 -11.43 -31.29
CA GLU A 430 -24.69 -11.10 -31.84
C GLU A 430 -24.78 -10.89 -33.36
N GLU A 431 -24.26 -9.75 -33.82
CA GLU A 431 -24.04 -9.48 -35.23
C GLU A 431 -23.08 -10.54 -35.82
N PRO A 432 -23.33 -11.03 -37.05
CA PRO A 432 -22.48 -12.03 -37.65
C PRO A 432 -21.10 -11.44 -37.96
N VAL A 433 -20.06 -12.07 -37.40
CA VAL A 433 -18.66 -11.89 -37.78
C VAL A 433 -18.53 -12.19 -39.27
N LEU A 434 -18.33 -11.13 -40.06
CA LEU A 434 -17.91 -11.22 -41.46
C LEU A 434 -16.48 -11.77 -41.50
N GLU A 435 -16.36 -13.06 -41.80
CA GLU A 435 -15.13 -13.65 -42.32
C GLU A 435 -14.79 -12.98 -43.66
N VAL A 436 -13.75 -12.14 -43.67
CA VAL A 436 -13.10 -11.71 -44.90
C VAL A 436 -11.85 -12.57 -45.08
N ARG A 437 -11.97 -13.54 -46.00
CA ARG A 437 -10.84 -14.13 -46.72
C ARG A 437 -10.57 -13.33 -47.99
N ASP A 438 -9.35 -13.55 -48.49
CA ASP A 438 -8.69 -13.04 -49.72
C ASP A 438 -7.79 -11.83 -49.45
N SER A 439 -6.45 -11.97 -49.46
CA SER A 439 -5.54 -12.38 -50.55
C SER A 439 -5.63 -11.49 -51.80
N ASP A 440 -4.48 -10.85 -52.05
CA ASP A 440 -3.96 -10.31 -53.30
C ASP A 440 -4.43 -8.95 -53.83
N LEU A 441 -3.41 -8.18 -54.25
CA LEU A 441 -3.39 -6.99 -55.10
C LEU A 441 -3.48 -5.61 -54.42
N LEU A 442 -2.31 -5.09 -54.02
CA LEU A 442 -2.05 -3.65 -54.02
C LEU A 442 -1.06 -3.31 -55.15
N PRO A 443 -1.38 -2.35 -56.04
CA PRO A 443 -0.49 -1.88 -57.08
C PRO A 443 0.49 -0.83 -56.54
N GLU A 444 1.65 -0.77 -57.19
CA GLU A 444 2.68 0.25 -57.00
C GLU A 444 2.09 1.67 -57.09
N ALA A 445 2.24 2.45 -56.01
CA ALA A 445 1.96 3.88 -56.02
C ALA A 445 3.28 4.64 -56.21
N GLY A 446 3.37 5.30 -57.36
CA GLY A 446 4.53 6.04 -57.84
C GLY A 446 4.96 7.19 -56.93
N VAL A 447 6.27 7.38 -56.93
CA VAL A 447 6.97 8.56 -56.43
C VAL A 447 6.52 9.76 -57.26
N VAL A 448 5.86 10.72 -56.62
CA VAL A 448 5.69 12.08 -57.16
C VAL A 448 6.67 12.95 -56.38
N GLU A 449 7.81 13.25 -57.02
CA GLU A 449 8.65 14.38 -56.64
C GLU A 449 7.85 15.66 -56.89
N VAL A 450 7.59 16.42 -55.83
CA VAL A 450 7.05 17.78 -55.95
C VAL A 450 8.21 18.75 -55.78
N ASP A 451 8.47 19.46 -56.87
CA ASP A 451 9.47 20.49 -57.08
C ASP A 451 9.23 21.69 -56.16
N ALA A 452 10.27 22.09 -55.42
CA ALA A 452 10.24 23.17 -54.43
C ALA A 452 10.74 24.49 -55.04
N SER A 453 10.15 24.89 -56.18
CA SER A 453 10.61 26.05 -56.94
C SER A 453 9.49 26.94 -57.50
N GLU A 454 8.37 27.12 -56.77
CA GLU A 454 7.41 28.20 -57.07
C GLU A 454 6.79 28.76 -55.78
N LEU A 455 7.49 29.73 -55.15
CA LEU A 455 6.83 30.73 -54.31
C LEU A 455 7.35 32.10 -54.77
N GLY A 456 6.43 32.84 -55.38
CA GLY A 456 6.66 34.13 -55.99
C GLY A 456 7.09 35.20 -55.00
N GLU A 457 7.97 36.06 -55.51
CA GLU A 457 8.31 37.35 -54.95
C GLU A 457 7.03 38.18 -54.78
N VAL A 458 6.71 38.53 -53.54
CA VAL A 458 5.75 39.60 -53.24
C VAL A 458 6.56 40.80 -52.79
N GLU A 459 6.52 41.83 -53.62
CA GLU A 459 7.18 43.12 -53.47
C GLU A 459 6.79 43.80 -52.14
N GLU A 460 7.81 44.16 -51.36
CA GLU A 460 7.70 45.08 -50.22
C GLU A 460 7.42 46.50 -50.73
N GLU A 461 6.15 46.86 -50.85
CA GLU A 461 5.75 48.26 -50.92
C GLU A 461 5.89 48.92 -49.54
N SER A 462 6.85 49.85 -49.49
CA SER A 462 7.06 50.76 -48.39
C SER A 462 6.10 51.95 -48.53
N GLU A 463 5.25 52.21 -47.55
CA GLU A 463 4.75 53.57 -47.33
C GLU A 463 4.73 53.96 -45.83
N PRO A 464 4.92 55.26 -45.54
CA PRO A 464 5.28 55.77 -44.22
C PRO A 464 4.06 56.29 -43.46
N GLY A 465 4.03 56.11 -42.14
CA GLY A 465 2.98 56.71 -41.33
C GLY A 465 3.13 56.44 -39.85
N VAL A 466 3.77 57.39 -39.15
CA VAL A 466 3.72 57.51 -37.70
C VAL A 466 2.25 57.70 -37.28
N GLY A 467 1.62 56.61 -36.82
CA GLY A 467 0.32 56.61 -36.18
C GLY A 467 0.45 56.80 -34.66
N PRO A 468 -0.47 57.53 -34.00
CA PRO A 468 -0.29 58.02 -32.65
C PRO A 468 -0.46 56.91 -31.61
N ASP A 469 0.48 56.88 -30.66
CA ASP A 469 0.38 56.39 -29.27
C ASP A 469 -0.99 55.79 -28.90
N THR A 470 -1.15 54.48 -29.12
CA THR A 470 -2.26 53.68 -28.60
C THR A 470 -1.97 53.27 -27.16
N SER A 471 -1.67 54.23 -26.30
CA SER A 471 -1.95 54.10 -24.88
C SER A 471 -3.47 54.21 -24.71
N PRO A 472 -4.15 53.25 -24.05
CA PRO A 472 -5.59 53.35 -23.85
C PRO A 472 -5.92 54.65 -23.13
N ARG A 473 -6.66 55.55 -23.78
CA ARG A 473 -7.30 56.69 -23.11
C ARG A 473 -8.37 56.14 -22.17
N ILE A 474 -7.96 55.85 -20.95
CA ILE A 474 -8.85 55.62 -19.82
C ILE A 474 -9.61 56.94 -19.61
N ALA A 475 -10.91 56.94 -19.94
CA ALA A 475 -11.81 58.00 -19.49
C ALA A 475 -11.66 58.11 -17.97
N ALA A 476 -11.46 59.34 -17.46
CA ALA A 476 -11.22 59.62 -16.04
C ALA A 476 -12.47 59.30 -15.18
N ALA A 477 -12.81 58.02 -15.05
CA ALA A 477 -13.55 57.52 -13.91
C ALA A 477 -12.66 57.74 -12.69
N ALA A 478 -13.23 58.26 -11.62
CA ALA A 478 -12.50 58.51 -10.38
C ALA A 478 -11.78 57.21 -9.97
N THR A 479 -10.44 57.21 -10.04
CA THR A 479 -9.63 56.07 -9.59
C THR A 479 -10.03 55.72 -8.17
N PRO A 480 -10.48 54.49 -7.90
CA PRO A 480 -10.92 54.09 -6.58
C PRO A 480 -9.78 54.34 -5.58
N ARG A 481 -10.12 54.94 -4.43
CA ARG A 481 -9.20 55.04 -3.30
C ARG A 481 -9.21 53.72 -2.54
N VAL A 482 -8.10 53.37 -1.89
CA VAL A 482 -8.10 52.21 -1.01
C VAL A 482 -9.15 52.35 0.10
N PRO A 483 -9.77 51.23 0.54
CA PRO A 483 -10.63 51.20 1.72
C PRO A 483 -9.97 51.86 2.94
N GLU A 484 -10.80 52.46 3.81
CA GLU A 484 -10.32 53.24 4.96
C GLU A 484 -9.50 52.42 5.96
N HIS A 485 -9.82 51.13 6.14
CA HIS A 485 -9.07 50.22 7.00
C HIS A 485 -7.64 49.94 6.49
N LEU A 486 -7.32 50.23 5.23
CA LEU A 486 -5.96 50.11 4.68
C LEU A 486 -5.11 51.38 4.87
N ARG A 487 -5.65 52.45 5.46
CA ARG A 487 -4.87 53.68 5.70
C ARG A 487 -3.73 53.46 6.68
N GLU A 488 -3.94 52.66 7.71
CA GLU A 488 -2.88 52.28 8.65
C GLU A 488 -1.77 51.54 7.93
N TRP A 489 -2.15 50.58 7.06
CA TRP A 489 -1.19 49.91 6.18
C TRP A 489 -0.47 50.89 5.27
N LEU A 490 -1.09 51.92 4.70
CA LEU A 490 -0.39 52.92 3.86
C LEU A 490 0.62 53.77 4.63
N SER A 491 0.36 54.05 5.91
CA SER A 491 1.29 54.80 6.78
C SER A 491 2.37 53.95 7.44
N GLY A 492 2.20 52.63 7.49
CA GLY A 492 3.13 51.72 8.17
C GLY A 492 4.45 51.49 7.43
N GLU A 493 5.22 50.52 7.89
CA GLU A 493 6.48 50.11 7.24
C GLU A 493 6.30 48.98 6.23
N LEU A 494 5.14 48.29 6.26
CA LEU A 494 4.89 47.11 5.43
C LEU A 494 4.67 47.49 3.95
N PRO A 495 5.50 47.01 3.01
CA PRO A 495 5.36 47.35 1.60
C PRO A 495 4.21 46.64 0.86
N THR A 496 3.74 45.51 1.39
CA THR A 496 2.68 44.70 0.80
C THR A 496 1.66 44.28 1.87
N HIS A 497 0.43 44.02 1.44
CA HIS A 497 -0.66 43.56 2.31
C HIS A 497 -1.63 42.67 1.51
N ALA A 498 -2.17 41.63 2.14
CA ALA A 498 -3.11 40.70 1.53
C ALA A 498 -4.43 40.72 2.31
N LEU A 499 -5.56 40.75 1.60
CA LEU A 499 -6.86 40.83 2.24
C LEU A 499 -7.90 39.99 1.49
N ARG A 500 -8.78 39.33 2.24
CA ARG A 500 -9.97 38.68 1.69
C ARG A 500 -11.14 39.67 1.66
N MET A 501 -11.66 39.92 0.47
CA MET A 501 -12.87 40.71 0.22
C MET A 501 -14.01 39.78 -0.24
N ASP A 502 -15.24 40.30 -0.30
CA ASP A 502 -16.40 39.54 -0.80
C ASP A 502 -16.20 39.04 -2.23
N ASP A 503 -15.48 39.80 -3.06
CA ASP A 503 -15.27 39.54 -4.49
C ASP A 503 -14.01 38.72 -4.80
N GLY A 504 -13.10 38.52 -3.85
CA GLY A 504 -11.84 37.82 -4.14
C GLY A 504 -10.77 38.03 -3.06
N VAL A 505 -9.58 37.53 -3.34
CA VAL A 505 -8.36 37.92 -2.61
C VAL A 505 -7.78 39.15 -3.31
N ARG A 506 -7.38 40.16 -2.52
CA ARG A 506 -6.71 41.36 -3.03
C ARG A 506 -5.31 41.44 -2.44
N LEU A 507 -4.32 41.60 -3.31
CA LEU A 507 -2.91 41.69 -2.96
C LEU A 507 -2.43 43.10 -3.26
N TYR A 508 -2.32 43.90 -2.21
CA TYR A 508 -1.92 45.30 -2.27
C TYR A 508 -0.40 45.45 -2.19
N ARG A 509 0.12 46.40 -2.95
CA ARG A 509 1.54 46.79 -2.95
C ARG A 509 1.68 48.29 -3.10
N ARG A 510 2.62 48.90 -2.37
CA ARG A 510 2.98 50.31 -2.57
C ARG A 510 3.89 50.52 -3.79
N ARG A 511 3.58 51.55 -4.57
CA ARG A 511 4.39 52.01 -5.68
C ARG A 511 5.79 52.41 -5.19
N GLY A 512 6.82 51.96 -5.92
CA GLY A 512 8.22 52.26 -5.60
C GLY A 512 8.95 51.21 -4.75
N VAL A 513 8.24 50.19 -4.24
CA VAL A 513 8.86 49.01 -3.63
C VAL A 513 8.87 47.89 -4.67
N GLY A 514 9.99 47.23 -4.96
CA GLY A 514 10.05 46.10 -5.91
C GLY A 514 10.06 46.50 -7.40
N ARG A 515 10.01 45.51 -8.31
CA ARG A 515 10.01 45.73 -9.78
C ARG A 515 8.63 46.19 -10.27
N PRO A 516 8.49 47.15 -11.20
CA PRO A 516 7.18 47.69 -11.59
C PRO A 516 6.27 46.61 -12.18
N LEU A 517 4.98 46.60 -11.76
CA LEU A 517 3.93 45.72 -12.33
C LEU A 517 3.38 46.29 -13.64
N VAL A 518 3.30 47.62 -13.74
CA VAL A 518 2.81 48.33 -14.92
C VAL A 518 3.65 47.98 -16.15
N GLY A 519 2.97 47.54 -17.22
CA GLY A 519 3.58 47.26 -18.52
C GLY A 519 4.09 45.82 -18.71
N ARG A 520 3.92 44.93 -17.73
CA ARG A 520 4.29 43.52 -17.86
C ARG A 520 3.14 42.69 -18.44
N THR A 521 3.45 41.84 -19.41
CA THR A 521 2.56 40.80 -19.94
C THR A 521 2.94 39.44 -19.34
N GLY A 522 2.00 38.49 -19.33
CA GLY A 522 2.23 37.15 -18.79
C GLY A 522 2.42 37.13 -17.26
N LEU A 523 1.65 37.94 -16.53
CA LEU A 523 1.62 37.88 -15.08
C LEU A 523 0.95 36.59 -14.62
N GLY A 524 1.58 35.90 -13.67
CA GLY A 524 1.06 34.73 -13.00
C GLY A 524 1.22 34.84 -11.49
N LEU A 525 0.67 33.85 -10.78
CA LEU A 525 0.84 33.71 -9.33
C LEU A 525 1.57 32.38 -9.03
N ALA A 526 2.37 32.40 -7.98
CA ALA A 526 2.99 31.23 -7.36
C ALA A 526 2.70 31.23 -5.85
N CYS A 527 2.70 30.06 -5.21
CA CYS A 527 2.64 29.99 -3.75
C CYS A 527 3.51 28.88 -3.15
N ARG A 528 4.08 29.14 -1.99
CA ARG A 528 4.80 28.12 -1.22
C ARG A 528 4.57 28.22 0.28
N LEU A 529 4.89 27.13 0.97
CA LEU A 529 5.17 27.13 2.39
C LEU A 529 6.60 27.60 2.59
N PHE A 530 6.75 28.78 3.15
CA PHE A 530 8.04 29.35 3.53
C PHE A 530 8.21 29.20 5.04
N VAL A 531 9.25 28.51 5.51
CA VAL A 531 9.49 28.35 6.95
C VAL A 531 10.71 29.16 7.33
N HIS A 532 10.52 30.14 8.22
CA HIS A 532 11.59 30.96 8.77
C HIS A 532 11.55 30.87 10.29
N GLU A 533 12.69 30.50 10.91
CA GLU A 533 12.80 30.26 12.36
C GLU A 533 11.71 29.33 12.94
N GLU A 534 11.37 28.29 12.18
CA GLU A 534 10.30 27.31 12.48
C GLU A 534 8.86 27.84 12.36
N VAL A 535 8.68 29.12 11.99
CA VAL A 535 7.35 29.70 11.74
C VAL A 535 6.93 29.47 10.29
N PRO A 536 5.81 28.78 10.04
CA PRO A 536 5.31 28.56 8.69
C PRO A 536 4.57 29.80 8.17
N TRP A 537 4.98 30.27 7.00
CA TRP A 537 4.36 31.36 6.24
C TRP A 537 3.79 30.82 4.93
N PHE A 538 2.64 31.34 4.53
CA PHE A 538 2.10 31.16 3.19
C PHE A 538 2.60 32.31 2.33
N GLU A 539 3.61 32.05 1.48
CA GLU A 539 4.10 33.06 0.55
C GLU A 539 3.31 32.97 -0.75
N VAL A 540 2.66 34.06 -1.16
CA VAL A 540 2.15 34.27 -2.52
C VAL A 540 3.13 35.15 -3.26
N ALA A 541 3.54 34.79 -4.46
CA ALA A 541 4.42 35.60 -5.28
C ALA A 541 3.76 35.94 -6.62
N ALA A 542 3.92 37.19 -7.06
CA ALA A 542 3.62 37.59 -8.42
C ALA A 542 4.85 37.34 -9.28
N VAL A 543 4.64 36.68 -10.41
CA VAL A 543 5.70 36.29 -11.34
C VAL A 543 5.37 36.78 -12.74
N ALA A 544 6.39 37.07 -13.55
CA ALA A 544 6.24 37.41 -14.96
C ALA A 544 7.15 36.53 -15.82
N GLY A 545 6.76 36.30 -17.08
CA GLY A 545 7.62 35.66 -18.06
C GLY A 545 7.07 34.32 -18.56
N ALA A 546 7.64 33.85 -19.67
CA ALA A 546 7.32 32.55 -20.25
C ALA A 546 7.86 31.41 -19.37
N GLU A 547 7.23 30.24 -19.44
CA GLU A 547 7.38 29.07 -18.54
C GLU A 547 8.80 28.68 -18.08
N ARG A 548 9.85 29.06 -18.80
CA ARG A 548 11.25 28.73 -18.47
C ARG A 548 12.07 29.86 -17.84
N ALA A 549 11.63 31.11 -17.96
CA ALA A 549 12.32 32.28 -17.42
C ALA A 549 11.32 33.10 -16.60
N VAL A 550 10.92 32.51 -15.46
CA VAL A 550 9.96 33.13 -14.55
C VAL A 550 10.70 34.17 -13.72
N GLU A 551 10.49 35.44 -14.06
CA GLU A 551 11.00 36.59 -13.33
C GLU A 551 10.14 36.85 -12.11
N TRP A 552 10.78 36.82 -10.94
CA TRP A 552 10.14 37.20 -9.68
C TRP A 552 9.89 38.71 -9.62
N ILE A 553 8.66 39.11 -9.25
CA ILE A 553 8.29 40.52 -9.16
C ILE A 553 8.19 40.98 -7.71
N GLU A 554 7.37 40.29 -6.90
CA GLU A 554 7.06 40.66 -5.52
C GLU A 554 6.42 39.47 -4.76
N SER A 555 6.49 39.48 -3.43
CA SER A 555 5.82 38.50 -2.57
C SER A 555 4.95 39.10 -1.45
N TRP A 556 3.97 38.31 -1.02
CA TRP A 556 3.08 38.54 0.10
C TRP A 556 3.19 37.37 1.06
N LEU A 557 3.61 37.62 2.29
CA LEU A 557 3.64 36.64 3.36
C LEU A 557 2.32 36.71 4.13
N VAL A 558 1.66 35.56 4.27
CA VAL A 558 0.36 35.40 4.91
C VAL A 558 0.51 34.39 6.04
N HIS A 559 0.10 34.75 7.26
CA HIS A 559 0.30 33.93 8.46
C HIS A 559 -0.90 32.99 8.71
N PHE A 560 -0.67 31.72 9.04
CA PHE A 560 -1.79 30.77 9.20
C PHE A 560 -2.70 31.04 10.41
N GLU A 561 -2.17 31.60 11.50
CA GLU A 561 -2.96 31.89 12.72
C GLU A 561 -3.79 33.17 12.70
N LEU A 562 -3.43 34.17 11.90
CA LEU A 562 -4.20 35.42 11.89
C LEU A 562 -5.53 35.14 11.17
N VAL A 563 -6.65 35.47 11.81
CA VAL A 563 -7.99 35.14 11.30
C VAL A 563 -8.21 35.67 9.88
N GLU A 564 -7.70 36.88 9.63
CA GLU A 564 -7.76 37.58 8.34
C GLU A 564 -6.91 36.86 7.27
N ASP A 565 -5.67 36.50 7.61
CA ASP A 565 -4.76 35.78 6.73
C ASP A 565 -5.22 34.34 6.46
N ALA A 566 -5.75 33.66 7.47
CA ALA A 566 -6.36 32.34 7.32
C ALA A 566 -7.55 32.37 6.35
N ALA A 567 -8.29 33.49 6.31
CA ALA A 567 -9.35 33.71 5.33
C ALA A 567 -8.79 33.91 3.91
N VAL A 568 -7.66 34.60 3.76
CA VAL A 568 -6.93 34.71 2.49
C VAL A 568 -6.48 33.34 1.99
N VAL A 569 -5.79 32.55 2.81
CA VAL A 569 -5.31 31.21 2.43
C VAL A 569 -6.49 30.29 2.09
N ARG A 570 -7.59 30.36 2.84
CA ARG A 570 -8.80 29.58 2.54
C ARG A 570 -9.39 29.96 1.20
N ALA A 571 -9.51 31.24 0.90
CA ALA A 571 -10.03 31.72 -0.37
C ALA A 571 -9.16 31.29 -1.55
N LEU A 572 -7.83 31.41 -1.42
CA LEU A 572 -6.87 30.91 -2.43
C LEU A 572 -6.95 29.39 -2.62
N GLY A 573 -7.30 28.64 -1.58
CA GLY A 573 -7.55 27.20 -1.66
C GLY A 573 -8.86 26.82 -2.35
N GLU A 574 -9.84 27.73 -2.42
CA GLU A 574 -11.09 27.54 -3.17
C GLU A 574 -10.91 27.90 -4.64
N ARG A 575 -10.32 29.08 -4.89
CA ARG A 575 -9.94 29.57 -6.22
C ARG A 575 -8.64 30.34 -6.07
N PHE A 576 -7.62 29.92 -6.79
CA PHE A 576 -6.31 30.56 -6.71
C PHE A 576 -6.26 31.75 -7.68
N GLU A 577 -7.06 32.74 -7.34
CA GLU A 577 -7.32 33.98 -8.06
C GLU A 577 -7.07 35.14 -7.09
N ALA A 578 -6.29 36.12 -7.53
CA ALA A 578 -6.05 37.32 -6.75
C ALA A 578 -6.00 38.56 -7.63
N ARG A 579 -6.61 39.63 -7.13
CA ARG A 579 -6.53 40.96 -7.73
C ARG A 579 -5.28 41.67 -7.19
N LEU A 580 -4.29 41.87 -8.06
CA LEU A 580 -3.07 42.58 -7.75
C LEU A 580 -3.32 44.09 -7.89
N ILE A 581 -3.07 44.85 -6.82
CA ILE A 581 -3.39 46.28 -6.75
C ILE A 581 -2.13 47.05 -6.35
N GLU A 582 -1.65 47.92 -7.25
CA GLU A 582 -0.57 48.85 -6.95
C GLU A 582 -1.15 50.20 -6.55
N VAL A 583 -0.69 50.75 -5.42
CA VAL A 583 -1.18 52.01 -4.86
C VAL A 583 -0.03 53.01 -4.72
N ASP A 584 -0.29 54.28 -5.05
CA ASP A 584 0.69 55.34 -4.81
C ASP A 584 0.74 55.77 -3.32
N GLY A 585 1.68 56.64 -2.97
CA GLY A 585 1.82 57.16 -1.62
C GLY A 585 0.63 58.00 -1.13
N SER A 586 -0.32 58.34 -2.01
CA SER A 586 -1.58 59.02 -1.65
C SER A 586 -2.75 58.05 -1.45
N GLY A 587 -2.52 56.75 -1.62
CA GLY A 587 -3.54 55.70 -1.52
C GLY A 587 -4.45 55.60 -2.75
N ARG A 588 -4.07 56.19 -3.89
CA ARG A 588 -4.77 55.98 -5.15
C ARG A 588 -4.29 54.70 -5.81
N VAL A 589 -5.24 53.91 -6.30
CA VAL A 589 -4.94 52.75 -7.15
C VAL A 589 -4.39 53.24 -8.48
N VAL A 590 -3.13 52.90 -8.77
CA VAL A 590 -2.47 53.24 -10.03
C VAL A 590 -2.50 52.09 -11.04
N TRP A 591 -2.71 50.87 -10.56
CA TRP A 591 -2.81 49.67 -11.37
C TRP A 591 -3.62 48.59 -10.63
N ASP A 592 -4.47 47.90 -11.38
CA ASP A 592 -5.38 46.85 -10.89
C ASP A 592 -5.48 45.77 -11.98
N ALA A 593 -5.09 44.54 -11.66
CA ALA A 593 -5.28 43.40 -12.55
C ALA A 593 -5.69 42.16 -11.78
N LEU A 594 -6.60 41.39 -12.37
CA LEU A 594 -6.94 40.05 -11.90
C LEU A 594 -5.94 39.04 -12.46
N VAL A 595 -5.36 38.22 -11.59
CA VAL A 595 -4.42 37.17 -11.97
C VAL A 595 -4.88 35.84 -11.40
N GLU A 596 -4.85 34.81 -12.25
CA GLU A 596 -5.29 33.45 -11.93
C GLU A 596 -4.14 32.47 -12.15
N ALA A 597 -4.09 31.41 -11.34
CA ALA A 597 -3.18 30.28 -11.57
C ALA A 597 -3.81 28.96 -11.09
N PRO A 598 -3.46 27.80 -11.69
CA PRO A 598 -4.01 26.49 -11.30
C PRO A 598 -3.35 25.93 -10.02
N LEU A 599 -3.28 26.74 -8.95
CA LEU A 599 -2.57 26.42 -7.70
C LEU A 599 -3.50 26.28 -6.48
N ALA A 600 -4.81 26.21 -6.68
CA ALA A 600 -5.75 25.99 -5.57
C ALA A 600 -5.44 24.70 -4.79
N PRO A 601 -5.10 23.55 -5.43
CA PRO A 601 -4.67 22.35 -4.71
C PRO A 601 -3.41 22.55 -3.89
N ASN A 602 -2.45 23.34 -4.41
CA ASN A 602 -1.21 23.67 -3.71
C ASN A 602 -1.52 24.49 -2.47
N ALA A 603 -2.37 25.52 -2.57
CA ALA A 603 -2.78 26.34 -1.44
C ALA A 603 -3.44 25.50 -0.33
N VAL A 604 -4.29 24.53 -0.69
CA VAL A 604 -4.89 23.59 0.27
C VAL A 604 -3.81 22.74 0.96
N ARG A 605 -2.85 22.18 0.21
CA ARG A 605 -1.76 21.37 0.79
C ARG A 605 -0.83 22.20 1.67
N ILE A 606 -0.47 23.42 1.24
CA ILE A 606 0.34 24.36 2.01
C ILE A 606 -0.36 24.69 3.33
N ARG A 607 -1.68 24.96 3.32
CA ARG A 607 -2.45 25.21 4.55
C ARG A 607 -2.42 24.02 5.51
N GLN A 608 -2.57 22.81 4.99
CA GLN A 608 -2.50 21.60 5.81
C GLN A 608 -1.09 21.38 6.38
N ALA A 609 -0.05 21.60 5.59
CA ALA A 609 1.34 21.47 6.01
C ALA A 609 1.74 22.55 7.03
N GLY A 610 1.32 23.80 6.82
CA GLY A 610 1.50 24.91 7.75
C GLY A 610 0.84 24.64 9.10
N GLY A 611 -0.44 24.24 9.10
CA GLY A 611 -1.17 23.93 10.34
C GLY A 611 -0.58 22.78 11.16
N ARG A 612 0.14 21.83 10.54
CA ARG A 612 0.88 20.78 11.27
C ARG A 612 2.13 21.30 11.97
N ARG A 613 2.80 22.31 11.41
CA ARG A 613 4.07 22.86 11.92
C ARG A 613 3.85 23.94 13.00
N ASP A 614 2.74 24.68 12.90
CA ASP A 614 2.46 25.87 13.73
C ASP A 614 2.20 25.58 15.22
N ALA A 615 1.81 24.35 15.58
CA ALA A 615 1.39 24.00 16.94
C ALA A 615 2.48 24.10 18.03
N ARG A 616 3.68 24.63 17.74
CA ARG A 616 4.88 24.45 18.57
C ARG A 616 5.51 25.71 19.16
N ARG A 617 5.10 26.95 18.84
CA ARG A 617 5.80 28.14 19.38
C ARG A 617 4.94 29.37 19.69
N LYS A 618 5.35 30.11 20.73
CA LYS A 618 4.92 31.48 21.06
C LYS A 618 6.13 32.40 20.95
N GLY A 619 6.42 32.90 19.75
CA GLY A 619 7.52 33.86 19.47
C GLY A 619 7.00 35.26 19.13
N ASP A 620 7.91 36.24 19.08
CA ASP A 620 7.61 37.59 18.60
C ASP A 620 7.39 37.60 17.08
N ARG A 621 6.12 37.74 16.69
CA ARG A 621 5.66 37.65 15.30
C ARG A 621 6.16 38.79 14.42
N GLY A 622 6.39 39.98 14.98
CA GLY A 622 6.79 41.16 14.21
C GLY A 622 8.22 41.03 13.67
N ALA A 623 9.14 40.58 14.53
CA ALA A 623 10.52 40.32 14.15
C ALA A 623 10.62 39.17 13.13
N ALA A 624 9.88 38.07 13.35
CA ALA A 624 9.84 36.94 12.43
C ALA A 624 9.33 37.31 11.03
N LEU A 625 8.31 38.18 10.94
CA LEU A 625 7.79 38.66 9.64
C LEU A 625 8.84 39.48 8.87
N ALA A 626 9.54 40.38 9.56
CA ALA A 626 10.55 41.24 8.93
C ALA A 626 11.72 40.41 8.39
N ALA A 627 12.21 39.44 9.18
CA ALA A 627 13.29 38.54 8.78
C ALA A 627 12.84 37.57 7.66
N ALA A 628 11.65 36.98 7.78
CA ALA A 628 11.05 36.14 6.73
C ALA A 628 10.96 36.87 5.38
N ARG A 629 10.63 38.17 5.40
CA ARG A 629 10.53 38.99 4.20
C ARG A 629 11.87 39.27 3.54
N ALA A 630 12.95 39.39 4.31
CA ALA A 630 14.30 39.59 3.77
C ALA A 630 14.81 38.34 3.01
N GLU A 631 14.32 37.16 3.38
CA GLU A 631 14.62 35.88 2.72
C GLU A 631 13.62 35.52 1.60
N ALA A 632 12.39 36.02 1.68
CA ALA A 632 11.38 35.85 0.64
C ALA A 632 11.83 36.46 -0.70
N GLY A 633 11.60 35.75 -1.80
CA GLY A 633 11.98 36.19 -3.15
C GLY A 633 13.31 35.69 -3.72
N ALA A 634 14.14 34.98 -2.94
CA ALA A 634 15.42 34.41 -3.44
C ALA A 634 15.28 33.13 -4.30
N TRP A 635 14.08 32.81 -4.79
CA TRP A 635 13.70 31.41 -5.00
C TRP A 635 13.08 31.07 -6.37
N LEU A 636 13.72 31.47 -7.47
CA LEU A 636 13.25 31.06 -8.80
C LEU A 636 14.30 30.37 -9.67
N GLU A 637 15.30 29.78 -9.03
CA GLU A 637 16.12 28.78 -9.68
C GLU A 637 15.36 27.44 -9.68
N ARG A 638 14.71 27.14 -10.82
CA ARG A 638 14.08 25.84 -11.13
C ARG A 638 15.12 24.76 -11.48
N GLU A 639 16.39 24.96 -11.13
CA GLU A 639 17.44 24.00 -11.45
C GLU A 639 17.11 22.62 -10.87
N GLY A 640 17.17 21.60 -11.72
CA GLY A 640 16.90 20.21 -11.36
C GLY A 640 15.43 19.78 -11.32
N LEU A 641 14.47 20.67 -11.62
CA LEU A 641 13.07 20.26 -11.79
C LEU A 641 12.82 19.68 -13.18
N PRO A 642 12.05 18.58 -13.31
CA PRO A 642 11.56 18.12 -14.60
C PRO A 642 10.77 19.22 -15.31
N ALA A 643 10.87 19.26 -16.63
CA ALA A 643 10.00 20.11 -17.44
C ALA A 643 8.58 19.53 -17.43
N PHE A 644 7.79 19.83 -16.39
CA PHE A 644 6.44 19.26 -16.21
C PHE A 644 5.47 19.59 -17.37
N ASP A 645 5.74 20.68 -18.09
CA ASP A 645 4.97 21.09 -19.28
C ASP A 645 5.51 20.47 -20.58
N ALA A 646 6.58 19.67 -20.51
CA ALA A 646 7.11 19.00 -21.69
C ALA A 646 6.07 18.05 -22.31
N PRO A 647 6.04 17.94 -23.65
CA PRO A 647 5.21 16.97 -24.34
C PRO A 647 5.60 15.54 -23.92
N ALA A 648 4.74 14.57 -24.24
CA ALA A 648 5.08 13.17 -24.03
C ALA A 648 6.40 12.84 -24.77
N PRO A 649 7.33 12.09 -24.15
CA PRO A 649 8.59 11.71 -24.79
C PRO A 649 8.30 10.91 -26.06
N ALA A 650 8.99 11.24 -27.16
CA ALA A 650 8.71 10.66 -28.49
C ALA A 650 9.51 9.38 -28.75
N THR A 651 10.64 9.21 -28.07
CA THR A 651 11.53 8.05 -28.23
C THR A 651 11.66 7.24 -26.94
N ALA A 652 12.17 6.02 -27.04
CA ALA A 652 12.39 5.17 -25.88
C ALA A 652 13.50 5.74 -24.97
N GLY A 653 14.56 6.33 -25.53
CA GLY A 653 15.62 6.99 -24.78
C GLY A 653 15.18 8.29 -24.11
N GLU A 654 14.30 9.09 -24.75
CA GLU A 654 13.63 10.21 -24.08
C GLU A 654 12.73 9.74 -22.95
N THR A 655 11.96 8.67 -23.17
CA THR A 655 11.08 8.09 -22.15
C THR A 655 11.88 7.57 -20.96
N GLN A 656 13.02 6.90 -21.21
CA GLN A 656 13.90 6.42 -20.16
C GLN A 656 14.49 7.59 -19.34
N ARG A 657 14.92 8.67 -19.99
CA ARG A 657 15.41 9.87 -19.29
C ARG A 657 14.31 10.52 -18.45
N ALA A 658 13.10 10.68 -19.01
CA ALA A 658 11.95 11.21 -18.30
C ALA A 658 11.56 10.34 -17.10
N LEU A 659 11.63 9.01 -17.20
CA LEU A 659 11.42 8.10 -16.06
C LEU A 659 12.47 8.29 -14.97
N VAL A 660 13.75 8.40 -15.34
CA VAL A 660 14.85 8.62 -14.39
C VAL A 660 14.70 9.98 -13.70
N GLU A 661 14.34 11.03 -14.44
CA GLU A 661 14.05 12.35 -13.89
C GLU A 661 12.83 12.35 -12.98
N LEU A 662 11.79 11.55 -13.30
CA LEU A 662 10.56 11.45 -12.52
C LEU A 662 10.74 10.67 -11.22
N THR A 663 11.59 9.64 -11.20
CA THR A 663 11.71 8.69 -10.06
C THR A 663 12.01 9.36 -8.71
N PRO A 664 12.90 10.36 -8.58
CA PRO A 664 13.11 11.07 -7.32
C PRO A 664 11.88 11.83 -6.80
N TRP A 665 10.88 12.06 -7.66
CA TRP A 665 9.68 12.87 -7.39
C TRP A 665 8.40 12.04 -7.23
N THR A 666 8.51 10.73 -7.16
CA THR A 666 7.36 9.82 -6.96
C THR A 666 7.10 9.53 -5.49
N THR A 667 8.06 9.82 -4.60
CA THR A 667 7.84 9.67 -3.17
C THR A 667 6.85 10.70 -2.64
N PRO A 668 6.01 10.36 -1.65
CA PRO A 668 5.06 11.31 -1.05
C PRO A 668 5.72 12.60 -0.56
N GLU A 669 6.92 12.51 0.00
CA GLU A 669 7.68 13.65 0.51
C GLU A 669 8.22 14.53 -0.61
N ALA A 670 8.69 13.95 -1.72
CA ALA A 670 9.14 14.71 -2.87
C ALA A 670 7.97 15.38 -3.60
N GLU A 671 6.83 14.70 -3.72
CA GLU A 671 5.59 15.29 -4.23
C GLU A 671 5.11 16.44 -3.33
N GLU A 672 5.12 16.27 -2.00
CA GLU A 672 4.79 17.35 -1.08
C GLU A 672 5.73 18.54 -1.28
N ARG A 673 7.04 18.33 -1.35
CA ARG A 673 8.00 19.41 -1.67
C ARG A 673 7.72 20.08 -3.01
N LEU A 674 7.34 19.35 -4.06
CA LEU A 674 7.02 19.96 -5.36
C LEU A 674 5.83 20.92 -5.29
N LEU A 675 4.79 20.53 -4.57
CA LEU A 675 3.55 21.30 -4.51
C LEU A 675 3.62 22.41 -3.47
N VAL A 676 4.16 22.08 -2.30
CA VAL A 676 4.18 22.93 -1.11
C VAL A 676 5.38 23.85 -1.12
N GLU A 677 6.56 23.34 -1.47
CA GLU A 677 7.77 24.17 -1.50
C GLU A 677 7.97 24.77 -2.88
N ARG A 678 7.80 24.00 -3.97
CA ARG A 678 8.13 24.37 -5.39
C ARG A 678 7.02 24.98 -6.23
N SER A 679 5.83 25.19 -5.67
CA SER A 679 4.70 25.82 -6.36
C SER A 679 4.37 25.17 -7.71
N VAL A 680 4.77 23.93 -7.96
CA VAL A 680 4.47 23.26 -9.23
C VAL A 680 3.00 22.88 -9.20
N PRO A 681 2.18 23.23 -10.21
CA PRO A 681 0.77 22.85 -10.22
C PRO A 681 0.60 21.33 -10.09
N ALA A 682 -0.29 20.89 -9.20
CA ALA A 682 -0.56 19.46 -9.00
C ALA A 682 -0.94 18.76 -10.32
N GLU A 683 -1.74 19.44 -11.15
CA GLU A 683 -2.15 18.96 -12.46
C GLU A 683 -0.98 18.81 -13.44
N ALA A 684 0.03 19.69 -13.36
CA ALA A 684 1.22 19.60 -14.19
C ALA A 684 2.09 18.40 -13.79
N VAL A 685 2.29 18.18 -12.48
CA VAL A 685 3.00 16.99 -11.97
C VAL A 685 2.29 15.70 -12.37
N ASP A 686 0.97 15.63 -12.13
CA ASP A 686 0.17 14.45 -12.48
C ASP A 686 0.06 14.25 -14.00
N GLY A 687 0.02 15.34 -14.78
CA GLY A 687 0.01 15.32 -16.24
C GLY A 687 1.32 14.78 -16.80
N TYR A 688 2.46 15.32 -16.37
CA TYR A 688 3.80 14.85 -16.75
C TYR A 688 3.98 13.37 -16.38
N ARG A 689 3.65 13.01 -15.14
CA ARG A 689 3.73 11.63 -14.63
C ARG A 689 2.91 10.67 -15.50
N ARG A 690 1.65 10.99 -15.78
CA ARG A 690 0.77 10.15 -16.63
C ARG A 690 1.30 10.00 -18.05
N ARG A 691 1.77 11.08 -18.68
CA ARG A 691 2.36 11.03 -20.04
C ARG A 691 3.62 10.17 -20.07
N THR A 692 4.52 10.34 -19.11
CA THR A 692 5.77 9.56 -19.00
C THR A 692 5.48 8.08 -18.73
N LEU A 693 4.56 7.76 -17.83
CA LEU A 693 4.16 6.38 -17.55
C LEU A 693 3.45 5.73 -18.74
N ALA A 694 2.55 6.44 -19.42
CA ALA A 694 1.89 5.93 -20.61
C ALA A 694 2.90 5.59 -21.72
N ALA A 695 3.83 6.52 -21.99
CA ALA A 695 4.91 6.31 -22.96
C ALA A 695 5.79 5.10 -22.56
N ALA A 696 6.18 5.00 -21.29
CA ALA A 696 6.96 3.89 -20.76
C ALA A 696 6.26 2.54 -20.96
N VAL A 697 4.95 2.48 -20.69
CA VAL A 697 4.17 1.26 -20.87
C VAL A 697 4.01 0.89 -22.34
N GLU A 698 3.89 1.88 -23.22
CA GLU A 698 3.82 1.67 -24.66
C GLU A 698 5.10 1.08 -25.22
N VAL A 699 6.26 1.64 -24.85
CA VAL A 699 7.57 1.16 -25.32
C VAL A 699 8.10 -0.05 -24.55
N GLY A 700 7.47 -0.39 -23.41
CA GLY A 700 7.85 -1.51 -22.55
C GLY A 700 9.06 -1.25 -21.65
N LEU A 701 9.28 -0.03 -21.19
CA LEU A 701 10.32 0.25 -20.21
C LEU A 701 9.90 -0.26 -18.83
N TRP A 702 10.84 -0.90 -18.14
CA TRP A 702 10.68 -1.36 -16.77
C TRP A 702 10.34 -0.19 -15.85
N LEU A 703 9.41 -0.42 -14.93
CA LEU A 703 8.97 0.55 -13.94
C LEU A 703 9.38 0.10 -12.54
N PRO A 704 9.97 0.98 -11.72
CA PRO A 704 10.09 0.81 -10.27
C PRO A 704 8.75 0.47 -9.60
N ALA A 705 8.77 -0.21 -8.46
CA ALA A 705 7.58 -0.73 -7.80
C ALA A 705 6.54 0.36 -7.43
N ASP A 706 7.00 1.53 -6.99
CA ASP A 706 6.18 2.71 -6.71
C ASP A 706 5.48 3.25 -7.98
N LEU A 707 6.16 3.18 -9.12
CA LEU A 707 5.58 3.54 -10.42
C LEU A 707 4.66 2.46 -10.99
N VAL A 708 4.87 1.19 -10.67
CA VAL A 708 3.95 0.08 -11.00
C VAL A 708 2.59 0.29 -10.32
N GLU A 709 2.58 0.54 -9.00
CA GLU A 709 1.35 0.81 -8.27
C GLU A 709 0.62 2.03 -8.81
N ARG A 710 1.37 3.09 -9.15
CA ARG A 710 0.79 4.29 -9.71
C ARG A 710 0.24 4.08 -11.12
N ALA A 711 0.94 3.36 -11.99
CA ALA A 711 0.48 3.02 -13.33
C ALA A 711 -0.83 2.20 -13.30
N VAL A 712 -0.95 1.25 -12.36
CA VAL A 712 -2.20 0.50 -12.13
C VAL A 712 -3.31 1.43 -11.64
N ARG A 713 -3.03 2.32 -10.68
CA ARG A 713 -4.00 3.31 -10.18
C ARG A 713 -4.49 4.27 -11.25
N ASP A 714 -3.60 4.68 -12.16
CA ASP A 714 -3.90 5.57 -13.28
C ASP A 714 -4.61 4.83 -14.44
N GLY A 715 -4.89 3.52 -14.29
CA GLY A 715 -5.66 2.72 -15.24
C GLY A 715 -4.88 2.23 -16.46
N LEU A 716 -3.54 2.28 -16.42
CA LEU A 716 -2.69 1.78 -17.52
C LEU A 716 -2.73 0.24 -17.61
N ALA A 717 -3.07 -0.44 -16.52
CA ALA A 717 -3.32 -1.88 -16.46
C ALA A 717 -4.24 -2.21 -15.27
N PRO A 718 -4.99 -3.32 -15.32
CA PRO A 718 -5.87 -3.71 -14.21
C PRO A 718 -5.11 -4.18 -12.97
N ASP A 719 -3.91 -4.77 -13.16
CA ASP A 719 -3.06 -5.27 -12.08
C ASP A 719 -1.57 -5.29 -12.51
N ALA A 720 -0.67 -5.51 -11.55
CA ALA A 720 0.77 -5.50 -11.77
C ALA A 720 1.27 -6.62 -12.69
N ALA A 721 0.61 -7.79 -12.70
CA ALA A 721 0.98 -8.90 -13.58
C ALA A 721 0.63 -8.56 -15.04
N ARG A 722 -0.58 -8.02 -15.29
CA ARG A 722 -1.00 -7.55 -16.60
C ARG A 722 -0.15 -6.37 -17.08
N LEU A 723 0.26 -5.48 -16.18
CA LEU A 723 1.21 -4.42 -16.51
C LEU A 723 2.55 -5.00 -16.96
N THR A 724 3.12 -5.92 -16.17
CA THR A 724 4.40 -6.57 -16.48
C THR A 724 4.36 -7.32 -17.81
N ALA A 725 3.27 -8.04 -18.08
CA ALA A 725 3.05 -8.70 -19.38
C ALA A 725 3.04 -7.70 -20.54
N ARG A 726 2.36 -6.55 -20.37
CA ARG A 726 2.36 -5.45 -21.34
C ARG A 726 3.75 -4.87 -21.55
N LEU A 727 4.52 -4.68 -20.48
CA LEU A 727 5.88 -4.16 -20.54
C LEU A 727 6.81 -5.12 -21.30
N VAL A 728 6.77 -6.41 -20.99
CA VAL A 728 7.54 -7.46 -21.68
C VAL A 728 7.23 -7.47 -23.18
N GLU A 729 5.96 -7.44 -23.55
CA GLU A 729 5.55 -7.47 -24.96
C GLU A 729 5.86 -6.16 -25.70
N GLY A 730 5.65 -5.00 -25.05
CA GLY A 730 6.05 -3.70 -25.59
C GLY A 730 7.54 -3.64 -25.88
N PHE A 731 8.37 -4.10 -24.94
CA PHE A 731 9.81 -4.04 -25.06
C PHE A 731 10.37 -5.02 -26.09
N TYR A 732 9.76 -6.20 -26.18
CA TYR A 732 10.09 -7.16 -27.24
C TYR A 732 9.84 -6.58 -28.63
N ARG A 733 8.69 -5.92 -28.84
CA ARG A 733 8.38 -5.23 -30.09
C ARG A 733 9.34 -4.06 -30.36
N LEU A 734 9.75 -3.32 -29.32
CA LEU A 734 10.74 -2.25 -29.44
C LEU A 734 12.09 -2.79 -29.93
N CYS A 735 12.59 -3.89 -29.33
CA CYS A 735 13.88 -4.50 -29.69
C CYS A 735 13.92 -5.02 -31.15
N GLY A 736 12.76 -5.30 -31.75
CA GLY A 736 12.64 -5.65 -33.18
C GLY A 736 12.71 -4.44 -34.13
N LYS A 737 12.71 -3.21 -33.62
CA LYS A 737 12.72 -1.97 -34.40
C LYS A 737 14.00 -1.16 -34.13
N ARG A 738 14.25 -0.14 -34.96
CA ARG A 738 15.29 0.86 -34.64
C ARG A 738 14.83 1.68 -33.43
N HIS A 739 15.68 1.78 -32.42
CA HIS A 739 15.45 2.55 -31.20
C HIS A 739 16.74 3.26 -30.76
N ASP A 740 16.63 4.24 -29.87
CA ASP A 740 17.71 5.09 -29.38
C ASP A 740 18.29 4.64 -28.01
N LEU A 741 17.83 3.51 -27.47
CA LEU A 741 18.40 2.92 -26.25
C LEU A 741 19.80 2.36 -26.48
N SER A 742 20.72 2.59 -25.54
CA SER A 742 22.04 1.96 -25.54
C SER A 742 21.92 0.45 -25.28
N ARG A 743 22.90 -0.34 -25.76
CA ARG A 743 22.90 -1.80 -25.53
C ARG A 743 22.84 -2.17 -24.04
N GLU A 744 23.52 -1.38 -23.20
CA GLU A 744 23.49 -1.56 -21.75
C GLU A 744 22.10 -1.25 -21.18
N ALA A 745 21.44 -0.17 -21.63
CA ALA A 745 20.08 0.16 -21.23
C ALA A 745 19.08 -0.94 -21.63
N VAL A 746 19.23 -1.51 -22.84
CA VAL A 746 18.38 -2.63 -23.30
C VAL A 746 18.59 -3.86 -22.42
N ALA A 747 19.83 -4.24 -22.15
CA ALA A 747 20.15 -5.38 -21.31
C ALA A 747 19.64 -5.18 -19.87
N ARG A 748 19.83 -3.99 -19.30
CA ARG A 748 19.35 -3.65 -17.95
C ARG A 748 17.83 -3.68 -17.86
N ASN A 749 17.12 -3.17 -18.87
CA ASN A 749 15.66 -3.22 -18.91
C ASN A 749 15.15 -4.67 -18.92
N TRP A 750 15.75 -5.55 -19.75
CA TRP A 750 15.41 -6.97 -19.78
C TRP A 750 15.70 -7.70 -18.47
N LEU A 751 16.80 -7.37 -17.79
CA LEU A 751 17.13 -7.94 -16.49
C LEU A 751 15.99 -7.68 -15.48
N TYR A 752 15.50 -6.45 -15.42
CA TYR A 752 14.43 -6.10 -14.48
C TYR A 752 13.07 -6.65 -14.90
N LEU A 753 12.72 -6.59 -16.20
CA LEU A 753 11.48 -7.18 -16.70
C LEU A 753 11.41 -8.69 -16.49
N ALA A 754 12.52 -9.42 -16.69
CA ALA A 754 12.55 -10.86 -16.46
C ALA A 754 12.30 -11.21 -14.97
N ARG A 755 12.89 -10.44 -14.04
CA ARG A 755 12.69 -10.61 -12.59
C ARG A 755 11.25 -10.32 -12.17
N ASP A 756 10.65 -9.25 -12.69
CA ASP A 756 9.26 -8.92 -12.36
C ASP A 756 8.28 -9.90 -13.02
N ALA A 757 8.57 -10.36 -14.25
CA ALA A 757 7.78 -11.41 -14.90
C ALA A 757 7.76 -12.69 -14.05
N GLU A 758 8.93 -13.14 -13.57
CA GLU A 758 9.06 -14.29 -12.67
C GLU A 758 8.30 -14.07 -11.35
N ARG A 759 8.44 -12.90 -10.72
CA ARG A 759 7.70 -12.54 -9.49
C ARG A 759 6.18 -12.64 -9.68
N HIS A 760 5.69 -12.31 -10.87
CA HIS A 760 4.27 -12.36 -11.21
C HIS A 760 3.83 -13.69 -11.85
N GLY A 761 4.71 -14.70 -11.92
CA GLY A 761 4.40 -16.01 -12.50
C GLY A 761 4.22 -16.00 -14.02
N LEU A 762 4.76 -14.99 -14.70
CA LEU A 762 4.76 -14.88 -16.17
C LEU A 762 6.00 -15.59 -16.72
N LEU A 763 5.78 -16.72 -17.38
CA LEU A 763 6.87 -17.45 -18.03
C LEU A 763 7.23 -16.74 -19.34
N LEU A 764 8.49 -16.31 -19.47
CA LEU A 764 9.03 -15.92 -20.78
C LEU A 764 9.18 -17.16 -21.66
N GLU A 765 8.68 -17.06 -22.89
CA GLU A 765 8.83 -18.09 -23.93
C GLU A 765 10.30 -18.54 -24.07
N PRO A 766 10.59 -19.85 -24.23
CA PRO A 766 11.96 -20.36 -24.25
C PRO A 766 12.90 -19.63 -25.25
N PRO A 767 12.48 -19.32 -26.49
CA PRO A 767 13.32 -18.57 -27.43
C PRO A 767 13.63 -17.15 -26.95
N ARG A 768 12.63 -16.46 -26.37
CA ARG A 768 12.80 -15.11 -25.81
C ARG A 768 13.75 -15.15 -24.62
N ARG A 769 13.61 -16.14 -23.73
CA ARG A 769 14.48 -16.34 -22.57
C ARG A 769 15.93 -16.58 -22.99
N ALA A 770 16.17 -17.45 -23.96
CA ALA A 770 17.51 -17.73 -24.48
C ALA A 770 18.16 -16.48 -25.08
N TRP A 771 17.40 -15.70 -25.84
CA TRP A 771 17.86 -14.42 -26.40
C TRP A 771 18.19 -13.39 -25.31
N VAL A 772 17.32 -13.24 -24.29
CA VAL A 772 17.58 -12.34 -23.14
C VAL A 772 18.87 -12.75 -22.42
N HIS A 773 19.09 -14.04 -22.16
CA HIS A 773 20.35 -14.49 -21.54
C HIS A 773 21.58 -14.19 -22.40
N ALA A 774 21.49 -14.39 -23.72
CA ALA A 774 22.59 -14.05 -24.63
C ALA A 774 22.88 -12.54 -24.61
N LEU A 775 21.83 -11.71 -24.60
CA LEU A 775 21.96 -10.26 -24.49
C LEU A 775 22.63 -9.85 -23.17
N LEU A 776 22.16 -10.36 -22.04
CA LEU A 776 22.70 -10.07 -20.70
C LEU A 776 24.18 -10.46 -20.59
N ARG A 777 24.56 -11.63 -21.11
CA ARG A 777 25.97 -12.05 -21.20
C ARG A 777 26.79 -11.06 -22.02
N SER A 778 26.29 -10.68 -23.19
CA SER A 778 27.02 -9.79 -24.10
C SER A 778 27.17 -8.35 -23.59
N ALA A 779 26.38 -7.96 -22.59
CA ALA A 779 26.46 -6.65 -21.94
C ALA A 779 27.29 -6.67 -20.64
N GLY A 780 27.91 -7.82 -20.27
CA GLY A 780 28.64 -7.96 -19.01
C GLY A 780 27.75 -8.01 -17.75
N LEU A 781 26.42 -7.94 -17.92
CA LEU A 781 25.45 -7.96 -16.81
C LEU A 781 25.12 -9.39 -16.34
N GLY A 782 25.66 -10.41 -17.01
CA GLY A 782 25.50 -11.83 -16.65
C GLY A 782 26.73 -12.47 -15.98
N GLU A 783 27.81 -11.73 -15.74
CA GLU A 783 29.15 -12.30 -15.45
C GLU A 783 29.41 -12.68 -13.98
N GLY A 784 28.40 -12.65 -13.10
CA GLY A 784 28.57 -13.06 -11.70
C GLY A 784 28.57 -14.57 -11.43
N ILE A 785 28.18 -15.40 -12.41
CA ILE A 785 28.00 -16.86 -12.18
C ILE A 785 28.66 -17.72 -13.27
N ALA A 786 28.79 -17.25 -14.51
CA ALA A 786 29.30 -18.06 -15.62
C ALA A 786 30.83 -18.03 -15.83
N THR A 787 31.57 -17.17 -15.12
CA THR A 787 33.04 -17.02 -15.27
C THR A 787 33.85 -17.79 -14.23
N ALA A 788 33.20 -18.49 -13.29
CA ALA A 788 33.87 -19.56 -12.56
C ALA A 788 34.19 -20.66 -13.58
N THR A 789 35.42 -20.69 -14.07
CA THR A 789 35.91 -21.53 -15.18
C THR A 789 35.93 -23.04 -14.89
N GLY A 790 35.27 -23.48 -13.82
CA GLY A 790 35.03 -24.88 -13.57
C GLY A 790 33.55 -25.10 -13.28
N GLY A 791 33.01 -26.20 -13.80
CA GLY A 791 31.64 -26.60 -13.52
C GLY A 791 31.38 -26.78 -12.01
N PRO A 792 30.14 -27.00 -11.59
CA PRO A 792 29.79 -27.25 -10.18
C PRO A 792 30.64 -28.34 -9.49
N GLU A 793 31.25 -29.26 -10.25
CA GLU A 793 32.19 -30.27 -9.76
C GLU A 793 33.50 -29.67 -9.20
N THR A 794 33.94 -28.51 -9.71
CA THR A 794 35.12 -27.80 -9.18
C THR A 794 34.79 -26.90 -7.99
N ALA A 795 33.50 -26.69 -7.69
CA ALA A 795 33.04 -25.97 -6.51
C ALA A 795 33.04 -26.84 -5.24
N GLN A 796 33.77 -27.96 -5.26
CA GLN A 796 33.77 -28.95 -4.20
C GLN A 796 34.26 -28.34 -2.88
N GLY A 797 33.35 -28.22 -1.90
CA GLY A 797 33.59 -27.60 -0.61
C GLY A 797 33.29 -26.09 -0.53
N ASP A 798 33.04 -25.42 -1.67
CA ASP A 798 32.61 -24.02 -1.70
C ASP A 798 31.07 -23.94 -1.78
N MET A 799 30.45 -23.88 -0.60
CA MET A 799 29.01 -23.89 -0.43
C MET A 799 28.33 -22.68 -1.08
N ASP A 800 28.95 -21.50 -1.05
CA ASP A 800 28.36 -20.28 -1.60
C ASP A 800 28.37 -20.32 -3.14
N LEU A 801 29.41 -20.92 -3.72
CA LEU A 801 29.47 -21.17 -5.16
C LEU A 801 28.44 -22.22 -5.60
N LEU A 802 28.22 -23.29 -4.81
CA LEU A 802 27.19 -24.29 -5.08
C LEU A 802 25.77 -23.70 -5.02
N LEU A 803 25.48 -22.80 -4.06
CA LEU A 803 24.20 -22.08 -3.99
C LEU A 803 24.00 -21.15 -5.21
N ARG A 804 25.07 -20.55 -5.75
CA ARG A 804 24.99 -19.78 -7.00
C ARG A 804 24.76 -20.68 -8.21
N TRP A 805 25.36 -21.87 -8.24
CA TRP A 805 25.12 -22.85 -9.30
C TRP A 805 23.71 -23.45 -9.27
N LEU A 806 23.08 -23.55 -8.09
CA LEU A 806 21.66 -23.86 -7.96
C LEU A 806 20.76 -22.84 -8.68
N ALA A 807 21.17 -21.58 -8.77
CA ALA A 807 20.42 -20.59 -9.53
C ALA A 807 20.53 -20.80 -11.06
N VAL A 808 21.52 -21.55 -11.55
CA VAL A 808 21.78 -21.77 -12.99
C VAL A 808 21.20 -23.10 -13.45
N PRO A 809 20.27 -23.12 -14.44
CA PRO A 809 19.64 -24.34 -14.91
C PRO A 809 20.61 -25.47 -15.29
N GLU A 810 21.70 -25.15 -16.00
CA GLU A 810 22.66 -26.16 -16.47
C GLU A 810 23.51 -26.75 -15.32
N GLY A 811 23.67 -26.04 -14.20
CA GLY A 811 24.50 -26.47 -13.07
C GLY A 811 23.73 -27.09 -11.90
N ARG A 812 22.40 -26.92 -11.83
CA ARG A 812 21.54 -27.37 -10.72
C ARG A 812 21.75 -28.82 -10.32
N ALA A 813 21.67 -29.75 -11.27
CA ALA A 813 21.74 -31.18 -10.98
C ALA A 813 23.11 -31.63 -10.43
N ALA A 814 24.18 -30.95 -10.84
CA ALA A 814 25.53 -31.23 -10.34
C ALA A 814 25.80 -30.50 -9.02
N ALA A 815 25.29 -29.27 -8.85
CA ALA A 815 25.33 -28.55 -7.58
C ALA A 815 24.57 -29.34 -6.49
N LEU A 816 23.38 -29.87 -6.79
CA LEU A 816 22.60 -30.71 -5.88
C LEU A 816 23.33 -32.00 -5.47
N ARG A 817 24.01 -32.66 -6.41
CA ARG A 817 24.81 -33.87 -6.13
C ARG A 817 26.02 -33.56 -5.25
N GLU A 818 26.66 -32.40 -5.41
CA GLU A 818 27.75 -31.98 -4.51
C GLU A 818 27.21 -31.52 -3.15
N LEU A 819 26.07 -30.82 -3.13
CA LEU A 819 25.36 -30.45 -1.92
C LEU A 819 25.03 -31.69 -1.10
N GLN A 820 24.45 -32.75 -1.69
CA GLN A 820 24.15 -34.01 -1.00
C GLN A 820 25.37 -34.66 -0.33
N ARG A 821 26.58 -34.43 -0.84
CA ARG A 821 27.83 -34.94 -0.26
C ARG A 821 28.34 -34.08 0.91
N GLY A 822 27.83 -32.85 1.06
CA GLY A 822 28.23 -31.88 2.09
C GLY A 822 27.34 -31.88 3.34
N ARG A 823 27.70 -31.06 4.34
CA ARG A 823 26.93 -30.86 5.58
C ARG A 823 25.75 -29.90 5.38
N LEU A 824 24.74 -30.32 4.61
CA LEU A 824 23.60 -29.46 4.24
C LEU A 824 22.72 -29.01 5.41
N ALA A 825 22.66 -29.80 6.48
CA ALA A 825 21.82 -29.50 7.64
C ALA A 825 22.16 -28.15 8.28
N GLU A 826 23.41 -27.69 8.18
CA GLU A 826 23.86 -26.41 8.75
C GLU A 826 23.41 -25.17 7.93
N ARG A 827 22.95 -25.37 6.68
CA ARG A 827 22.68 -24.30 5.70
C ARG A 827 21.26 -24.35 5.12
N VAL A 828 20.32 -24.99 5.82
CA VAL A 828 18.90 -25.10 5.40
C VAL A 828 18.27 -23.75 5.02
N PRO A 829 18.50 -22.62 5.74
CA PRO A 829 17.94 -21.33 5.34
C PRO A 829 18.43 -20.85 3.97
N ASP A 830 19.73 -20.99 3.70
CA ASP A 830 20.33 -20.55 2.44
C ASP A 830 19.85 -21.42 1.26
N LEU A 831 19.71 -22.72 1.51
CA LEU A 831 19.15 -23.64 0.53
C LEU A 831 17.68 -23.32 0.24
N ALA A 832 16.87 -23.00 1.26
CA ALA A 832 15.48 -22.60 1.06
C ALA A 832 15.36 -21.32 0.21
N VAL A 833 16.24 -20.34 0.41
CA VAL A 833 16.32 -19.13 -0.42
C VAL A 833 16.70 -19.47 -1.87
N ALA A 834 17.66 -20.36 -2.08
CA ALA A 834 18.06 -20.79 -3.42
C ALA A 834 16.94 -21.56 -4.14
N LEU A 835 16.22 -22.42 -3.42
CA LEU A 835 15.08 -23.16 -3.96
C LEU A 835 13.88 -22.28 -4.27
N ASP A 836 13.73 -21.15 -3.59
CA ASP A 836 12.66 -20.18 -3.84
C ASP A 836 12.78 -19.54 -5.24
N ALA A 837 13.99 -19.54 -5.80
CA ALA A 837 14.29 -19.07 -7.16
C ALA A 837 14.17 -20.17 -8.22
N LEU A 838 13.79 -21.39 -7.86
CA LEU A 838 13.59 -22.48 -8.82
C LEU A 838 12.16 -22.47 -9.37
N ASP A 839 12.04 -22.86 -10.63
CA ASP A 839 10.73 -23.18 -11.18
C ASP A 839 10.17 -24.47 -10.55
N ALA A 840 8.88 -24.70 -10.79
CA ALA A 840 8.15 -25.82 -10.24
C ALA A 840 8.77 -27.18 -10.63
N LEU A 841 9.20 -27.38 -11.87
CA LEU A 841 9.71 -28.69 -12.30
C LEU A 841 11.09 -28.98 -11.72
N ASP A 842 11.94 -27.95 -11.64
CA ASP A 842 13.28 -28.10 -11.09
C ASP A 842 13.25 -28.29 -9.58
N LEU A 843 12.31 -27.64 -8.89
CA LEU A 843 12.07 -27.90 -7.49
C LEU A 843 11.63 -29.35 -7.24
N LEU A 844 10.79 -29.94 -8.08
CA LEU A 844 10.42 -31.37 -7.96
C LEU A 844 11.64 -32.29 -8.09
N ASP A 845 12.52 -32.02 -9.06
CA ASP A 845 13.76 -32.78 -9.25
C ASP A 845 14.64 -32.68 -7.99
N VAL A 846 14.74 -31.49 -7.38
CA VAL A 846 15.49 -31.30 -6.14
C VAL A 846 14.87 -32.11 -4.99
N LEU A 847 13.55 -32.00 -4.79
CA LEU A 847 12.87 -32.69 -3.70
C LEU A 847 12.93 -34.22 -3.84
N LEU A 848 12.89 -34.73 -5.07
CA LEU A 848 13.12 -36.15 -5.39
C LEU A 848 14.51 -36.62 -4.95
N GLU A 849 15.53 -35.84 -5.27
CA GLU A 849 16.92 -36.14 -4.93
C GLU A 849 17.14 -36.07 -3.41
N LEU A 850 16.48 -35.14 -2.70
CA LEU A 850 16.59 -35.00 -1.24
C LEU A 850 15.82 -36.06 -0.45
N ARG A 851 15.01 -36.91 -1.10
CA ARG A 851 14.22 -37.96 -0.44
C ARG A 851 15.07 -38.96 0.36
N GLY A 852 16.34 -39.15 0.00
CA GLY A 852 17.27 -40.01 0.75
C GLY A 852 17.63 -39.51 2.15
N SER A 853 17.24 -38.27 2.51
CA SER A 853 17.51 -37.66 3.82
C SER A 853 16.24 -37.01 4.39
N GLU A 854 15.42 -37.81 5.08
CA GLU A 854 14.11 -37.39 5.57
C GLU A 854 14.18 -36.17 6.51
N ASP A 855 15.18 -36.09 7.39
CA ASP A 855 15.34 -34.98 8.33
C ASP A 855 15.69 -33.66 7.63
N LEU A 856 16.61 -33.71 6.67
CA LEU A 856 17.00 -32.54 5.88
C LEU A 856 15.82 -32.06 5.01
N LEU A 857 15.12 -33.00 4.37
CA LEU A 857 13.94 -32.70 3.58
C LEU A 857 12.84 -32.08 4.46
N ALA A 858 12.64 -32.61 5.67
CA ALA A 858 11.69 -32.06 6.64
C ALA A 858 12.02 -30.61 7.00
N ASP A 859 13.28 -30.32 7.36
CA ASP A 859 13.72 -28.98 7.75
C ASP A 859 13.64 -28.00 6.57
N LEU A 860 13.99 -28.45 5.37
CA LEU A 860 13.88 -27.66 4.15
C LEU A 860 12.43 -27.35 3.76
N LEU A 861 11.53 -28.33 3.83
CA LEU A 861 10.12 -28.10 3.55
C LEU A 861 9.52 -27.16 4.60
N MET A 862 9.93 -27.28 5.87
CA MET A 862 9.53 -26.34 6.93
C MET A 862 9.98 -24.90 6.63
N ALA A 863 11.23 -24.71 6.23
CA ALA A 863 11.75 -23.40 5.81
C ALA A 863 11.00 -22.88 4.56
N GLY A 864 10.68 -23.78 3.62
CA GLY A 864 9.97 -23.45 2.40
C GLY A 864 8.52 -22.98 2.62
N LEU A 865 7.90 -23.24 3.78
CA LEU A 865 6.59 -22.65 4.12
C LEU A 865 6.65 -21.11 4.22
N GLU A 866 7.81 -20.55 4.52
CA GLU A 866 8.06 -19.10 4.62
C GLU A 866 8.60 -18.49 3.32
N ALA A 867 8.87 -19.32 2.31
CA ALA A 867 9.39 -18.90 1.02
C ALA A 867 8.45 -17.93 0.31
N ARG A 868 8.99 -16.98 -0.48
CA ARG A 868 8.18 -15.96 -1.17
C ARG A 868 7.49 -16.54 -2.39
N GLY A 869 8.16 -17.44 -3.08
CA GLY A 869 7.71 -18.20 -4.25
C GLY A 869 6.55 -19.12 -3.92
N ARG A 870 5.49 -18.99 -4.72
CA ARG A 870 4.29 -19.83 -4.63
C ARG A 870 4.58 -21.32 -4.83
N PRO A 871 5.42 -21.77 -5.80
CA PRO A 871 5.69 -23.19 -6.01
C PRO A 871 6.34 -23.86 -4.80
N LEU A 872 7.41 -23.26 -4.24
CA LEU A 872 8.12 -23.82 -3.09
C LEU A 872 7.21 -23.95 -1.87
N ARG A 873 6.48 -22.90 -1.55
CA ARG A 873 5.55 -22.90 -0.41
C ARG A 873 4.44 -23.95 -0.53
N LEU A 874 3.89 -24.15 -1.74
CA LEU A 874 2.88 -25.18 -1.98
C LEU A 874 3.46 -26.60 -1.92
N ALA A 875 4.63 -26.83 -2.52
CA ALA A 875 5.30 -28.13 -2.44
C ALA A 875 5.72 -28.45 -1.01
N SER A 876 6.21 -27.48 -0.26
CA SER A 876 6.45 -27.56 1.17
C SER A 876 5.21 -27.98 1.93
N ALA A 877 4.08 -27.32 1.70
CA ALA A 877 2.84 -27.64 2.39
C ALA A 877 2.40 -29.09 2.13
N VAL A 878 2.33 -29.48 0.86
CA VAL A 878 1.89 -30.83 0.47
C VAL A 878 2.91 -31.90 0.89
N GLY A 879 4.20 -31.59 0.78
CA GLY A 879 5.28 -32.49 1.18
C GLY A 879 5.27 -32.78 2.69
N LEU A 880 5.11 -31.75 3.52
CA LEU A 880 5.00 -31.94 4.98
C LEU A 880 3.77 -32.77 5.35
N GLY A 881 2.63 -32.52 4.70
CA GLY A 881 1.40 -33.29 4.90
C GLY A 881 1.57 -34.78 4.54
N ARG A 882 2.37 -35.09 3.51
CA ARG A 882 2.73 -36.47 3.11
C ARG A 882 3.70 -37.12 4.09
N LEU A 883 4.74 -36.40 4.53
CA LEU A 883 5.72 -36.89 5.50
C LEU A 883 5.11 -37.11 6.90
N GLY A 884 3.93 -36.56 7.19
CA GLY A 884 3.25 -36.78 8.47
C GLY A 884 3.96 -36.15 9.67
N LEU A 885 4.83 -35.16 9.43
CA LEU A 885 5.64 -34.49 10.45
C LEU A 885 4.78 -33.64 11.38
N ARG A 886 4.51 -34.13 12.60
CA ARG A 886 3.61 -33.44 13.55
C ARG A 886 4.02 -32.00 13.88
N ARG A 887 5.33 -31.69 13.87
CA ARG A 887 5.86 -30.34 14.10
C ARG A 887 5.43 -29.32 13.03
N ALA A 888 5.01 -29.78 11.85
CA ALA A 888 4.56 -28.91 10.76
C ALA A 888 3.09 -28.47 10.88
N ILE A 889 2.28 -29.12 11.73
CA ILE A 889 0.85 -28.81 11.84
C ILE A 889 0.61 -27.33 12.17
N VAL A 890 1.32 -26.78 13.16
CA VAL A 890 1.16 -25.38 13.58
C VAL A 890 1.61 -24.39 12.49
N PRO A 891 2.81 -24.52 11.88
CA PRO A 891 3.19 -23.72 10.71
C PRO A 891 2.19 -23.77 9.55
N LEU A 892 1.65 -24.95 9.24
CA LEU A 892 0.63 -25.11 8.19
C LEU A 892 -0.66 -24.38 8.54
N VAL A 893 -1.12 -24.44 9.80
CA VAL A 893 -2.28 -23.66 10.26
C VAL A 893 -2.02 -22.16 10.13
N HIS A 894 -0.84 -21.67 10.53
CA HIS A 894 -0.48 -20.26 10.32
C HIS A 894 -0.42 -19.87 8.84
N LEU A 895 0.00 -20.78 7.96
CA LEU A 895 0.00 -20.55 6.51
C LEU A 895 -1.42 -20.52 5.95
N LEU A 896 -2.32 -21.41 6.39
CA LEU A 896 -3.73 -21.46 5.98
C LEU A 896 -4.45 -20.12 6.23
N LEU A 897 -4.15 -19.49 7.37
CA LEU A 897 -4.75 -18.21 7.77
C LEU A 897 -4.19 -17.03 6.97
N ARG A 898 -2.91 -17.07 6.59
CA ARG A 898 -2.20 -16.00 5.84
C ARG A 898 -2.30 -16.10 4.32
N ALA A 899 -2.64 -17.27 3.76
CA ALA A 899 -2.67 -17.44 2.31
C ALA A 899 -3.76 -16.57 1.65
N ASP A 900 -3.39 -15.68 0.72
CA ASP A 900 -4.34 -14.76 0.08
C ASP A 900 -4.98 -15.32 -1.20
N SER A 901 -4.40 -16.39 -1.77
CA SER A 901 -4.82 -17.05 -3.00
C SER A 901 -5.62 -18.33 -2.74
N ALA A 902 -6.13 -19.00 -3.79
CA ALA A 902 -6.76 -20.32 -3.70
C ALA A 902 -5.84 -21.44 -3.17
N ASP A 903 -4.56 -21.13 -2.88
CA ASP A 903 -3.53 -22.05 -2.37
C ASP A 903 -3.89 -22.63 -0.99
N TRP A 904 -4.72 -21.93 -0.22
CA TRP A 904 -5.19 -22.39 1.07
C TRP A 904 -5.90 -23.75 0.99
N ARG A 905 -6.46 -24.15 -0.16
CA ARG A 905 -7.08 -25.47 -0.35
C ARG A 905 -6.06 -26.61 -0.29
N PHE A 906 -4.85 -26.39 -0.82
CA PHE A 906 -3.75 -27.36 -0.76
C PHE A 906 -3.17 -27.44 0.63
N VAL A 907 -3.00 -26.29 1.30
CA VAL A 907 -2.57 -26.23 2.71
C VAL A 907 -3.59 -26.93 3.62
N GLY A 908 -4.89 -26.68 3.39
CA GLY A 908 -5.97 -27.37 4.10
C GLY A 908 -5.97 -28.87 3.86
N ALA A 909 -5.76 -29.33 2.62
CA ALA A 909 -5.61 -30.75 2.33
C ALA A 909 -4.38 -31.37 3.03
N ALA A 910 -3.27 -30.63 3.13
CA ALA A 910 -2.07 -31.05 3.87
C ALA A 910 -2.32 -31.11 5.38
N ILE A 911 -3.04 -30.17 5.98
CA ILE A 911 -3.43 -30.24 7.40
C ILE A 911 -4.37 -31.43 7.65
N ALA A 912 -5.29 -31.67 6.72
CA ALA A 912 -6.26 -32.74 6.82
C ALA A 912 -5.64 -34.16 6.81
N SER A 913 -4.45 -34.34 6.20
CA SER A 913 -3.76 -35.63 6.22
C SER A 913 -3.27 -36.04 7.62
N TYR A 914 -3.13 -35.09 8.55
CA TYR A 914 -2.72 -35.37 9.93
C TYR A 914 -3.82 -35.99 10.80
N GLY A 915 -5.07 -36.07 10.32
CA GLY A 915 -6.17 -36.67 11.08
C GLY A 915 -6.51 -35.90 12.35
N ALA A 916 -6.82 -36.60 13.45
CA ALA A 916 -7.26 -35.97 14.71
C ALA A 916 -6.27 -34.92 15.29
N PRO A 917 -4.93 -35.10 15.24
CA PRO A 917 -3.98 -34.04 15.55
C PRO A 917 -4.20 -32.71 14.80
N GLY A 918 -4.52 -32.77 13.51
CA GLY A 918 -4.80 -31.57 12.72
C GLY A 918 -6.11 -30.90 13.13
N VAL A 919 -7.15 -31.68 13.45
CA VAL A 919 -8.43 -31.14 13.96
C VAL A 919 -8.21 -30.36 15.24
N ARG A 920 -7.47 -30.93 16.21
CA ARG A 920 -7.15 -30.27 17.49
C ARG A 920 -6.37 -28.98 17.31
N ALA A 921 -5.46 -28.92 16.34
CA ALA A 921 -4.71 -27.71 16.05
C ALA A 921 -5.58 -26.57 15.47
N LEU A 922 -6.73 -26.90 14.86
CA LEU A 922 -7.67 -25.93 14.32
C LEU A 922 -8.69 -25.44 15.36
N GLU A 923 -8.94 -26.18 16.44
CA GLU A 923 -9.97 -25.82 17.44
C GLU A 923 -9.85 -24.39 17.97
N PRO A 924 -8.66 -23.88 18.34
CA PRO A 924 -8.55 -22.49 18.81
C PRO A 924 -8.96 -21.46 17.75
N MET A 925 -8.82 -21.80 16.46
CA MET A 925 -9.16 -20.92 15.34
C MET A 925 -10.63 -21.04 14.94
N LEU A 926 -11.34 -22.09 15.35
CA LEU A 926 -12.79 -22.22 15.12
C LEU A 926 -13.59 -21.28 16.03
N ALA A 927 -13.07 -21.01 17.23
CA ALA A 927 -13.66 -20.05 18.16
C ALA A 927 -13.52 -18.59 17.67
N ASP A 928 -12.43 -18.25 16.99
CA ASP A 928 -12.18 -16.94 16.36
C ASP A 928 -11.63 -17.11 14.93
N PRO A 929 -12.51 -17.29 13.92
CA PRO A 929 -12.09 -17.56 12.55
C PRO A 929 -11.54 -16.33 11.81
N ARG A 930 -11.72 -15.10 12.34
CA ARG A 930 -11.26 -13.83 11.72
C ARG A 930 -11.61 -13.69 10.23
N GLY A 931 -12.81 -14.10 9.83
CA GLY A 931 -13.26 -14.04 8.43
C GLY A 931 -12.68 -15.15 7.53
N LYS A 932 -12.15 -16.24 8.11
CA LYS A 932 -11.57 -17.39 7.39
C LYS A 932 -12.43 -18.67 7.53
N GLU A 933 -13.73 -18.51 7.74
CA GLU A 933 -14.69 -19.60 8.02
C GLU A 933 -14.68 -20.65 6.91
N ASP A 934 -14.70 -20.23 5.64
CA ASP A 934 -14.69 -21.15 4.49
C ASP A 934 -13.41 -22.00 4.41
N ARG A 935 -12.27 -21.43 4.81
CA ARG A 935 -10.97 -22.13 4.79
C ARG A 935 -10.93 -23.21 5.86
N LEU A 936 -11.44 -22.89 7.05
CA LEU A 936 -11.54 -23.80 8.17
C LEU A 936 -12.56 -24.91 7.86
N ALA A 937 -13.73 -24.57 7.30
CA ALA A 937 -14.75 -25.53 6.90
C ALA A 937 -14.22 -26.51 5.85
N TRP A 938 -13.56 -26.03 4.79
CA TRP A 938 -12.92 -26.88 3.79
C TRP A 938 -11.84 -27.79 4.38
N THR A 939 -11.01 -27.28 5.28
CA THR A 939 -9.97 -28.09 5.93
C THR A 939 -10.60 -29.18 6.81
N LEU A 940 -11.64 -28.84 7.57
CA LEU A 940 -12.41 -29.79 8.38
C LEU A 940 -13.08 -30.87 7.50
N ALA A 941 -13.59 -30.49 6.33
CA ALA A 941 -14.21 -31.40 5.37
C ALA A 941 -13.23 -32.44 4.84
N GLY A 942 -11.95 -32.08 4.74
CA GLY A 942 -10.88 -32.94 4.21
C GLY A 942 -10.37 -34.02 5.16
N PHE A 943 -10.67 -33.97 6.47
CA PHE A 943 -10.14 -34.96 7.41
C PHE A 943 -10.73 -36.34 7.17
N GLN A 944 -9.84 -37.29 6.94
CA GLN A 944 -10.17 -38.71 6.77
C GLN A 944 -9.80 -39.50 8.02
N GLY A 945 -10.49 -40.61 8.25
CA GLY A 945 -10.34 -41.45 9.44
C GLY A 945 -11.48 -41.29 10.45
N ALA A 946 -11.92 -42.42 11.00
CA ALA A 946 -13.07 -42.48 11.91
C ALA A 946 -12.89 -41.64 13.19
N ALA A 947 -11.66 -41.46 13.67
CA ALA A 947 -11.37 -40.62 14.82
C ALA A 947 -11.56 -39.13 14.49
N ALA A 948 -10.97 -38.64 13.38
CA ALA A 948 -11.10 -37.25 12.97
C ALA A 948 -12.55 -36.91 12.59
N ARG A 949 -13.26 -37.82 11.89
CA ARG A 949 -14.69 -37.64 11.56
C ARG A 949 -15.57 -37.54 12.79
N ARG A 950 -15.37 -38.40 13.80
CA ARG A 950 -16.08 -38.30 15.08
C ARG A 950 -15.77 -36.98 15.80
N HIS A 951 -14.53 -36.52 15.73
CA HIS A 951 -14.13 -35.23 16.29
C HIS A 951 -14.86 -34.07 15.61
N VAL A 952 -14.85 -34.02 14.27
CA VAL A 952 -15.58 -33.01 13.49
C VAL A 952 -17.09 -33.07 13.76
N GLN A 953 -17.65 -34.28 13.92
CA GLN A 953 -19.06 -34.44 14.29
C GLN A 953 -19.34 -33.90 15.70
N GLY A 954 -18.48 -34.15 16.67
CA GLY A 954 -18.60 -33.54 18.00
C GLY A 954 -18.58 -32.01 17.96
N LEU A 955 -17.83 -31.41 17.03
CA LEU A 955 -17.83 -29.95 16.83
C LEU A 955 -19.18 -29.43 16.30
N THR A 956 -19.96 -30.24 15.56
CA THR A 956 -21.31 -29.83 15.12
C THR A 956 -22.31 -29.73 16.26
N GLU A 957 -22.03 -30.43 17.36
CA GLU A 957 -22.80 -30.45 18.61
C GLU A 957 -22.24 -29.46 19.65
N SER A 958 -21.20 -28.70 19.30
CA SER A 958 -20.60 -27.69 20.19
C SER A 958 -21.62 -26.61 20.57
N GLY A 959 -21.58 -26.17 21.83
CA GLY A 959 -22.38 -25.03 22.32
C GLY A 959 -21.96 -23.68 21.71
N GLU A 960 -20.78 -23.61 21.09
CA GLU A 960 -20.31 -22.43 20.38
C GLU A 960 -20.91 -22.35 18.98
N ILE A 961 -21.76 -21.34 18.75
CA ILE A 961 -22.55 -21.17 17.52
C ILE A 961 -21.67 -21.15 16.27
N LEU A 962 -20.54 -20.43 16.30
CA LEU A 962 -19.62 -20.31 15.17
C LEU A 962 -18.91 -21.63 14.86
N THR A 963 -18.33 -22.27 15.87
CA THR A 963 -17.67 -23.58 15.75
C THR A 963 -18.63 -24.62 15.15
N ALA A 964 -19.87 -24.68 15.65
CA ALA A 964 -20.89 -25.58 15.13
C ALA A 964 -21.31 -25.24 13.69
N ALA A 965 -21.39 -23.96 13.33
CA ALA A 965 -21.70 -23.52 11.97
C ALA A 965 -20.60 -23.92 10.97
N ILE A 966 -19.33 -23.68 11.30
CA ILE A 966 -18.18 -24.06 10.46
C ILE A 966 -18.13 -25.59 10.29
N ALA A 967 -18.37 -26.35 11.37
CA ALA A 967 -18.38 -27.81 11.32
C ALA A 967 -19.54 -28.35 10.46
N ARG A 968 -20.73 -27.73 10.49
CA ARG A 968 -21.84 -28.09 9.58
C ARG A 968 -21.50 -27.80 8.13
N ARG A 969 -20.92 -26.61 7.86
CA ARG A 969 -20.45 -26.23 6.52
C ARG A 969 -19.39 -27.20 6.00
N ALA A 970 -18.53 -27.72 6.86
CA ALA A 970 -17.57 -28.76 6.50
C ALA A 970 -18.26 -30.07 6.05
N GLY A 971 -19.42 -30.40 6.62
CA GLY A 971 -20.24 -31.52 6.16
C GLY A 971 -20.75 -31.33 4.73
N GLU A 972 -21.19 -30.12 4.39
CA GLU A 972 -21.67 -29.75 3.05
C GLU A 972 -20.54 -29.80 2.00
N LEU A 973 -19.35 -29.29 2.35
CA LEU A 973 -18.20 -29.21 1.46
C LEU A 973 -17.49 -30.56 1.24
N ARG A 974 -17.87 -31.64 1.96
CA ARG A 974 -17.13 -32.91 1.92
C ARG A 974 -17.02 -33.49 0.50
N GLY A 975 -18.09 -33.45 -0.28
CA GLY A 975 -18.07 -33.92 -1.67
C GLY A 975 -17.09 -33.12 -2.53
N ASP A 976 -17.05 -31.80 -2.37
CA ASP A 976 -16.14 -30.91 -3.11
C ASP A 976 -14.68 -31.16 -2.74
N VAL A 977 -14.39 -31.41 -1.46
CA VAL A 977 -13.02 -31.72 -1.00
C VAL A 977 -12.58 -33.10 -1.46
N GLU A 978 -13.47 -34.10 -1.43
CA GLU A 978 -13.19 -35.44 -1.96
C GLU A 978 -12.96 -35.40 -3.47
N ALA A 979 -13.78 -34.65 -4.22
CA ALA A 979 -13.57 -34.43 -5.66
C ALA A 979 -12.26 -33.68 -5.93
N PHE A 980 -11.94 -32.66 -5.14
CA PHE A 980 -10.65 -31.95 -5.25
C PHE A 980 -9.47 -32.90 -4.99
N ARG A 981 -9.51 -33.70 -3.93
CA ARG A 981 -8.45 -34.69 -3.61
C ARG A 981 -8.35 -35.78 -4.67
N ALA A 982 -9.47 -36.32 -5.15
CA ALA A 982 -9.49 -37.27 -6.26
C ALA A 982 -8.91 -36.66 -7.53
N SER A 983 -9.18 -35.37 -7.79
CA SER A 983 -8.56 -34.64 -8.90
C SER A 983 -7.06 -34.41 -8.71
N LEU A 984 -6.51 -34.60 -7.50
CA LEU A 984 -5.06 -34.65 -7.28
C LEU A 984 -4.47 -36.03 -7.59
N GLU A 985 -5.29 -37.07 -7.68
CA GLU A 985 -4.88 -38.46 -7.88
C GLU A 985 -5.12 -38.96 -9.33
N THR A 986 -6.10 -38.41 -10.06
CA THR A 986 -6.42 -38.79 -11.45
C THR A 986 -5.52 -38.11 -12.50
N ASP A 987 -5.09 -38.86 -13.52
CA ASP A 987 -4.13 -38.47 -14.56
C ASP A 987 -4.65 -37.53 -15.67
N ASP A 988 -5.95 -37.21 -15.70
CA ASP A 988 -6.49 -36.42 -16.81
C ASP A 988 -6.16 -34.91 -16.69
N GLY A 989 -5.24 -34.47 -17.56
CA GLY A 989 -5.05 -33.07 -17.95
C GLY A 989 -3.94 -32.30 -17.21
N VAL A 990 -2.74 -32.28 -17.79
CA VAL A 990 -1.59 -31.45 -17.38
C VAL A 990 -1.68 -30.08 -18.07
N ARG A 991 -2.39 -29.13 -17.44
CA ARG A 991 -2.25 -27.69 -17.74
C ARG A 991 -2.40 -26.92 -16.42
N ASP A 992 -1.37 -26.18 -16.04
CA ASP A 992 -1.26 -25.30 -14.85
C ASP A 992 -0.67 -25.93 -13.55
N ALA A 993 -0.26 -25.08 -12.60
CA ALA A 993 0.43 -25.36 -11.32
C ALA A 993 -0.15 -26.52 -10.47
N ARG A 994 -1.36 -26.96 -10.79
CA ARG A 994 -2.00 -28.19 -10.28
C ARG A 994 -1.22 -29.44 -10.66
N ALA A 995 -0.59 -29.51 -11.84
CA ALA A 995 0.24 -30.64 -12.25
C ALA A 995 1.48 -30.82 -11.36
N PHE A 996 2.11 -29.71 -10.96
CA PHE A 996 3.23 -29.72 -10.03
C PHE A 996 2.82 -30.24 -8.64
N VAL A 997 1.71 -29.73 -8.10
CA VAL A 997 1.21 -30.16 -6.78
C VAL A 997 0.65 -31.59 -6.79
N ARG A 998 0.24 -32.13 -7.96
CA ARG A 998 -0.10 -33.55 -8.16
C ARG A 998 1.11 -34.48 -8.10
N LEU A 999 2.26 -34.02 -8.59
CA LEU A 999 3.47 -34.84 -8.68
C LEU A 999 4.25 -34.91 -7.36
N VAL A 1000 4.28 -33.84 -6.55
CA VAL A 1000 4.89 -33.85 -5.20
C VAL A 1000 4.43 -35.06 -4.37
N PRO A 1001 3.13 -35.37 -4.27
CA PRO A 1001 2.67 -36.53 -3.56
C PRO A 1001 3.24 -37.86 -4.12
N ARG A 1002 3.24 -38.07 -5.45
CA ARG A 1002 3.80 -39.29 -6.08
C ARG A 1002 5.31 -39.41 -5.85
N VAL A 1003 6.04 -38.31 -6.02
CA VAL A 1003 7.48 -38.17 -5.71
C VAL A 1003 7.83 -38.71 -4.32
N LEU A 1004 6.98 -38.40 -3.33
CA LEU A 1004 7.20 -38.78 -1.93
C LEU A 1004 6.67 -40.18 -1.57
N ALA A 1005 5.81 -40.80 -2.40
CA ALA A 1005 5.02 -41.99 -2.04
C ALA A 1005 5.62 -43.35 -2.48
N GLU A 1006 6.94 -43.51 -2.49
CA GLU A 1006 7.60 -44.80 -2.79
C GLU A 1006 7.34 -45.44 -4.17
N GLU A 1007 6.87 -44.69 -5.17
CA GLU A 1007 6.94 -45.16 -6.56
C GLU A 1007 8.41 -45.18 -7.04
N GLU A 1008 8.76 -46.11 -7.93
CA GLU A 1008 10.12 -46.23 -8.47
C GLU A 1008 10.56 -44.86 -9.06
N PRO A 1009 11.68 -44.28 -8.63
CA PRO A 1009 12.14 -42.96 -9.10
C PRO A 1009 12.23 -42.84 -10.62
N GLY A 1010 12.42 -43.97 -11.32
CA GLY A 1010 12.44 -44.05 -12.77
C GLY A 1010 11.09 -43.82 -13.46
N GLU A 1011 9.96 -44.09 -12.81
CA GLU A 1011 8.63 -43.81 -13.36
C GLU A 1011 8.29 -42.33 -13.25
N VAL A 1012 8.56 -41.72 -12.10
CA VAL A 1012 8.36 -40.27 -11.90
C VAL A 1012 9.28 -39.45 -12.82
N ARG A 1013 10.55 -39.86 -12.99
CA ARG A 1013 11.45 -39.22 -13.98
C ARG A 1013 10.94 -39.37 -15.40
N ARG A 1014 10.37 -40.51 -15.79
CA ARG A 1014 9.76 -40.69 -17.12
C ARG A 1014 8.59 -39.74 -17.33
N VAL A 1015 7.75 -39.52 -16.31
CA VAL A 1015 6.64 -38.55 -16.36
C VAL A 1015 7.17 -37.12 -16.46
N LEU A 1016 8.19 -36.74 -15.67
CA LEU A 1016 8.80 -35.41 -15.74
C LEU A 1016 9.48 -35.13 -17.09
N VAL A 1017 10.17 -36.13 -17.66
CA VAL A 1017 10.74 -36.05 -19.02
C VAL A 1017 9.64 -35.93 -20.06
N ALA A 1018 8.55 -36.68 -19.93
CA ALA A 1018 7.39 -36.58 -20.81
C ALA A 1018 6.77 -35.18 -20.77
N ILE A 1019 6.54 -34.61 -19.57
CA ILE A 1019 6.01 -33.25 -19.38
C ILE A 1019 6.96 -32.20 -19.99
N ARG A 1020 8.27 -32.29 -19.74
CA ARG A 1020 9.28 -31.41 -20.34
C ARG A 1020 9.29 -31.52 -21.87
N SER A 1021 9.11 -32.72 -22.41
CA SER A 1021 9.07 -32.95 -23.87
C SER A 1021 7.76 -32.50 -24.54
N GLN A 1022 6.64 -32.57 -23.83
CA GLN A 1022 5.32 -32.15 -24.32
C GLN A 1022 5.12 -30.64 -24.28
N GLY A 1023 5.90 -29.91 -23.45
CA GLY A 1023 5.96 -28.45 -23.47
C GLY A 1023 6.63 -27.83 -24.71
N GLY A 1024 6.95 -28.65 -25.73
CA GLY A 1024 7.58 -28.23 -26.98
C GLY A 1024 6.76 -28.49 -28.25
N MET A 1025 5.46 -28.82 -28.16
CA MET A 1025 4.58 -28.91 -29.33
C MET A 1025 3.35 -28.01 -29.19
N ASP A 1026 3.17 -27.19 -30.22
CA ASP A 1026 2.14 -26.17 -30.52
C ASP A 1026 0.94 -26.04 -29.56
N ILE A 1027 0.84 -24.82 -29.00
CA ILE A 1027 -0.40 -24.19 -28.53
C ILE A 1027 -1.03 -23.45 -29.70
#